data_AF-A0A924SYD6-F1
#
_entry.id   AF-A0A924SYD6-F1
#
_cell.length_a   1.000
_cell.length_b   1.000
_cell.length_c   1.000
_cell.angle_alpha   90.00
_cell.angle_beta   90.00
_cell.angle_gamma   90.00
#
_symmetry.space_group_name_H-M   'P 1'
#
loop_
_entity.id
_entity.type
_entity.pdbx_description
1 polymer ?
#
loop_
_entity_poly.entity_id
_entity_poly.type
_entity_poly.pdbx_seq_one_letter_code
_entity_poly.pdbx_strand_id
1 'polypeptide(L)'
;MSSNRSRVFSLFAGCSLIAVLVGGAGCGRLGEMDSLSKLMKLKSDTGCLNGIGAQVTKYVDGEITVKEWTGTLDCMVNSIDLFRKYVKGNDPQGYSQKDIQALIKTFIVTNTDISDELMSAIFEVKSSFIGGNRDVLTHDEVDQIYILHKLFKKESTDLIPYLAARRATPNSNTILALSDAVQRMGMNIAAGLSTEKNALFSRAALVLLLEEIGKVHGTDLDPAHVDFYLSAKAAVTGGDLSGVAGREWPALIRAATAYGGPLLVQHWMKTAELGDANESGELLLKIYKKLRVAASETLRLRNGVMPLSVIDQLIDTLPPEHLALSRGVSIRKPELKASLRPLVKKLMKSGASDQGLDAQALDTVLALFEEGTRSETHVDRIFTGLRESVAPTVFLEAADNYARSLDAVAKQEVARLKSLASDYVGLFPEGSAEIRYELSVQDNRTRNHMVRMSWIEIGARHLLKTYATGAGGVGAKPDLREIIADFQPILYSIGKFHPDVKDPGAKRFLEANLFMFASNGDEFMNLNETTYYLATVLSASSLSSRIQNRIWQLCPVIGHDKLKLETISMDCFREHFFADYQSFWDDFPELISSYRNLSADKQHLVQESIEISARRLGLNNDPISSYDIDGYAAIPHYVETLMARFDGPIKDQVLDKREILDQAFPIFKGALIGILAEKLKGKIDVTKIPDSVLEGALTYIVRFGEAPSTFWDYAHFVWWLAERPFWIVRADRAALYKVIAVLGKANAGPAVTPNTLRLASEAIPGIETSTVDPALNDANFVLPDDACYLLPTEDQVMACR
;
A
#
# COMPACT_ATOMS: atom_id res chain seq x y z
N MET A 1 -5.03 -12.23 16.44
CA MET A 1 -3.63 -12.05 16.89
C MET A 1 -2.79 -13.35 16.85
N SER A 2 -3.32 -14.53 17.19
CA SER A 2 -2.54 -15.80 17.15
C SER A 2 -2.07 -16.21 15.76
N SER A 3 -2.87 -15.99 14.71
CA SER A 3 -2.52 -16.32 13.32
C SER A 3 -1.27 -15.59 12.80
N ASN A 4 -1.04 -14.34 13.21
CA ASN A 4 0.14 -13.57 12.77
C ASN A 4 1.42 -13.98 13.51
N ARG A 5 1.33 -14.50 14.75
CA ARG A 5 2.51 -14.97 15.51
C ARG A 5 3.14 -16.21 14.87
N SER A 6 2.33 -17.09 14.29
CA SER A 6 2.81 -18.29 13.56
C SER A 6 3.65 -17.94 12.31
N ARG A 7 3.35 -16.83 11.62
CA ARG A 7 4.03 -16.45 10.38
C ARG A 7 5.43 -15.85 10.56
N VAL A 8 5.65 -15.11 11.65
CA VAL A 8 7.00 -14.61 11.98
C VAL A 8 7.88 -15.75 12.50
N PHE A 9 7.25 -16.74 13.14
CA PHE A 9 7.91 -17.94 13.65
C PHE A 9 8.52 -18.80 12.52
N SER A 10 7.83 -19.00 11.39
CA SER A 10 8.37 -19.81 10.28
C SER A 10 9.64 -19.22 9.65
N LEU A 11 9.75 -17.89 9.57
CA LEU A 11 10.94 -17.19 9.05
C LEU A 11 12.17 -17.35 9.95
N PHE A 12 12.01 -17.26 11.28
CA PHE A 12 13.11 -17.44 12.25
C PHE A 12 13.45 -18.91 12.53
N ALA A 13 12.44 -19.79 12.51
CA ALA A 13 12.63 -21.22 12.69
C ALA A 13 13.46 -21.81 11.55
N GLY A 14 13.25 -21.39 10.29
CA GLY A 14 14.03 -21.85 9.15
C GLY A 14 15.54 -21.58 9.28
N CYS A 15 15.93 -20.38 9.73
CA CYS A 15 17.35 -20.04 9.92
C CYS A 15 17.98 -20.75 11.12
N SER A 16 17.21 -20.96 12.20
CA SER A 16 17.68 -21.69 13.39
C SER A 16 17.82 -23.18 13.08
N LEU A 17 16.91 -23.77 12.31
CA LEU A 17 16.96 -25.18 11.91
C LEU A 17 18.13 -25.47 10.96
N ILE A 18 18.44 -24.56 10.03
CA ILE A 18 19.61 -24.70 9.13
C ILE A 18 20.94 -24.68 9.92
N ALA A 19 21.06 -23.84 10.94
CA ALA A 19 22.23 -23.87 11.82
C ALA A 19 22.29 -25.15 12.67
N VAL A 20 21.14 -25.72 13.00
CA VAL A 20 20.95 -26.86 13.90
C VAL A 20 21.11 -28.22 13.22
N LEU A 21 20.76 -28.35 11.94
CA LEU A 21 20.70 -29.65 11.25
C LEU A 21 22.07 -30.20 10.80
N VAL A 22 23.16 -29.47 10.99
CA VAL A 22 24.50 -29.89 10.53
C VAL A 22 25.25 -30.75 11.58
N GLY A 23 24.62 -31.10 12.70
CA GLY A 23 25.24 -31.83 13.80
C GLY A 23 25.03 -33.36 13.79
N GLY A 24 25.97 -34.08 13.16
CA GLY A 24 26.63 -35.32 13.64
C GLY A 24 25.96 -36.70 13.45
N ALA A 25 26.70 -37.83 13.69
CA ALA A 25 26.35 -39.28 13.44
C ALA A 25 26.28 -40.37 14.57
N GLY A 26 25.57 -41.49 14.35
CA GLY A 26 25.44 -42.60 15.32
C GLY A 26 24.57 -43.82 14.97
N CYS A 27 25.03 -44.70 14.04
CA CYS A 27 24.96 -46.19 14.05
C CYS A 27 25.23 -46.83 12.67
N GLY A 28 26.46 -46.67 12.17
CA GLY A 28 27.17 -47.77 11.49
C GLY A 28 27.83 -48.65 12.55
N ARG A 29 28.01 -49.96 12.26
CA ARG A 29 28.59 -50.99 13.15
C ARG A 29 29.55 -50.40 14.20
N LEU A 30 29.13 -50.43 15.47
CA LEU A 30 30.02 -50.29 16.62
C LEU A 30 31.05 -51.44 16.55
N GLY A 31 32.12 -51.24 15.77
CA GLY A 31 33.29 -52.09 15.80
C GLY A 31 33.86 -52.10 17.22
N GLU A 32 34.35 -53.27 17.64
CA GLU A 32 34.96 -53.56 18.93
C GLU A 32 35.56 -52.31 19.62
N MET A 33 34.87 -51.79 20.64
CA MET A 33 35.37 -50.71 21.48
C MET A 33 35.15 -51.04 22.96
N ASP A 34 36.25 -51.23 23.68
CA ASP A 34 36.34 -51.39 25.15
C ASP A 34 35.83 -50.17 25.97
N SER A 35 35.23 -49.17 25.33
CA SER A 35 34.83 -47.89 25.95
C SER A 35 33.33 -47.67 26.10
N LEU A 36 32.47 -48.67 25.81
CA LEU A 36 31.02 -48.56 25.95
C LEU A 36 30.58 -48.17 27.39
N SER A 37 31.34 -48.59 28.40
CA SER A 37 31.13 -48.23 29.81
C SER A 37 31.36 -46.75 30.11
N LYS A 38 32.20 -46.04 29.32
CA LYS A 38 32.38 -44.58 29.42
C LYS A 38 31.25 -43.82 28.73
N LEU A 39 30.74 -44.32 27.60
CA LEU A 39 29.57 -43.75 26.90
C LEU A 39 28.27 -43.91 27.71
N MET A 40 28.09 -45.02 28.43
CA MET A 40 26.90 -45.23 29.28
C MET A 40 26.84 -44.32 30.52
N LYS A 41 27.94 -43.68 30.94
CA LYS A 41 27.93 -42.67 32.02
C LYS A 41 27.49 -41.27 31.56
N LEU A 42 27.39 -41.02 30.25
CA LEU A 42 26.93 -39.75 29.67
C LEU A 42 25.41 -39.66 29.46
N LYS A 43 24.64 -40.58 30.05
CA LYS A 43 23.20 -40.76 29.79
C LYS A 43 22.28 -39.60 30.22
N SER A 44 22.79 -38.49 30.76
CA SER A 44 21.94 -37.40 31.28
C SER A 44 21.47 -36.41 30.21
N ASP A 45 22.10 -36.35 29.03
CA ASP A 45 21.94 -35.20 28.13
C ASP A 45 21.56 -35.59 26.68
N THR A 46 20.71 -36.61 26.47
CA THR A 46 20.16 -36.92 25.12
C THR A 46 18.87 -36.14 24.85
N GLY A 47 18.59 -35.84 23.58
CA GLY A 47 17.38 -35.14 23.15
C GLY A 47 17.49 -33.63 23.29
N CYS A 48 18.68 -33.08 23.02
CA CYS A 48 18.99 -31.64 23.14
C CYS A 48 17.95 -30.72 22.50
N LEU A 49 17.28 -31.17 21.44
CA LEU A 49 16.34 -30.39 20.66
C LEU A 49 14.90 -30.85 20.74
N ASN A 50 14.57 -31.84 21.57
CA ASN A 50 13.19 -32.32 21.73
C ASN A 50 12.22 -31.18 22.15
N GLY A 51 12.75 -30.15 22.83
CA GLY A 51 12.01 -28.95 23.25
C GLY A 51 12.40 -27.67 22.52
N ILE A 52 13.16 -27.73 21.42
CA ILE A 52 13.72 -26.54 20.76
C ILE A 52 12.64 -25.58 20.29
N GLY A 53 11.50 -26.10 19.81
CA GLY A 53 10.38 -25.26 19.37
C GLY A 53 9.87 -24.33 20.48
N ALA A 54 9.63 -24.86 21.68
CA ALA A 54 9.18 -24.06 22.83
C ALA A 54 10.25 -23.06 23.29
N GLN A 55 11.53 -23.43 23.21
CA GLN A 55 12.65 -22.55 23.58
C GLN A 55 12.86 -21.43 22.58
N VAL A 56 12.76 -21.71 21.27
CA VAL A 56 12.81 -20.69 20.21
C VAL A 56 11.65 -19.72 20.35
N THR A 57 10.44 -20.19 20.67
CA THR A 57 9.29 -19.32 20.97
C THR A 57 9.62 -18.39 22.14
N LYS A 58 10.07 -18.93 23.29
CA LYS A 58 10.50 -18.12 24.43
C LYS A 58 11.63 -17.14 24.06
N TYR A 59 12.54 -17.53 23.18
CA TYR A 59 13.63 -16.68 22.71
C TYR A 59 13.10 -15.48 21.91
N VAL A 60 12.30 -15.72 20.87
CA VAL A 60 11.71 -14.66 20.03
C VAL A 60 10.77 -13.76 20.83
N ASP A 61 10.08 -14.30 21.82
CA ASP A 61 9.19 -13.56 22.72
C ASP A 61 9.97 -12.76 23.78
N GLY A 62 11.27 -13.01 23.97
CA GLY A 62 12.08 -12.35 24.99
C GLY A 62 11.78 -12.84 26.41
N GLU A 63 11.34 -14.10 26.54
CA GLU A 63 11.05 -14.76 27.82
C GLU A 63 12.16 -15.71 28.28
N ILE A 64 13.04 -16.12 27.35
CA ILE A 64 14.09 -17.07 27.67
C ILE A 64 15.21 -16.42 28.50
N THR A 65 15.71 -17.15 29.50
CA THR A 65 16.91 -16.73 30.22
C THR A 65 18.18 -17.11 29.47
N VAL A 66 19.27 -16.38 29.72
CA VAL A 66 20.60 -16.74 29.21
C VAL A 66 20.95 -18.19 29.54
N LYS A 67 20.71 -18.61 30.80
CA LYS A 67 21.01 -19.98 31.27
C LYS A 67 20.24 -21.04 30.50
N GLU A 68 18.92 -20.86 30.31
CA GLU A 68 18.09 -21.79 29.55
C GLU A 68 18.58 -21.91 28.10
N TRP A 69 18.82 -20.77 27.44
CA TRP A 69 19.26 -20.76 26.04
C TRP A 69 20.67 -21.35 25.87
N THR A 70 21.62 -20.96 26.73
CA THR A 70 22.97 -21.53 26.68
C THR A 70 22.96 -23.01 27.00
N GLY A 71 22.08 -23.49 27.90
CA GLY A 71 21.96 -24.91 28.22
C GLY A 71 21.57 -25.75 27.00
N THR A 72 20.59 -25.28 26.22
CA THR A 72 20.20 -25.92 24.94
C THR A 72 21.35 -25.97 23.95
N LEU A 73 22.04 -24.84 23.76
CA LEU A 73 23.14 -24.77 22.80
C LEU A 73 24.40 -25.51 23.26
N ASP A 74 24.65 -25.56 24.58
CA ASP A 74 25.73 -26.36 25.16
C ASP A 74 25.49 -27.85 24.99
N CYS A 75 24.25 -28.32 25.15
CA CYS A 75 23.89 -29.70 24.84
C CYS A 75 24.27 -30.07 23.39
N MET A 76 23.97 -29.19 22.43
CA MET A 76 24.31 -29.39 21.02
C MET A 76 25.82 -29.32 20.76
N VAL A 77 26.53 -28.31 21.28
CA VAL A 77 27.99 -28.16 21.12
C VAL A 77 28.73 -29.35 21.74
N ASN A 78 28.31 -29.81 22.91
CA ASN A 78 28.88 -30.98 23.58
C ASN A 78 28.60 -32.25 22.78
N SER A 79 27.40 -32.40 22.20
CA SER A 79 27.06 -33.54 21.35
C SER A 79 27.96 -33.59 20.11
N ILE A 80 28.22 -32.46 19.45
CA ILE A 80 29.14 -32.38 18.30
C ILE A 80 30.59 -32.68 18.72
N ASP A 81 31.03 -32.19 19.89
CA ASP A 81 32.38 -32.45 20.39
C ASP A 81 32.59 -33.93 20.77
N LEU A 82 31.62 -34.55 21.43
CA LEU A 82 31.61 -35.98 21.74
C LEU A 82 31.61 -36.81 20.45
N PHE A 83 30.77 -36.41 19.50
CA PHE A 83 30.68 -37.03 18.19
C PHE A 83 32.04 -37.04 17.48
N ARG A 84 32.68 -35.87 17.39
CA ARG A 84 34.02 -35.71 16.83
C ARG A 84 35.08 -36.58 17.52
N LYS A 85 35.01 -36.70 18.85
CA LYS A 85 36.00 -37.43 19.66
C LYS A 85 35.86 -38.95 19.60
N TYR A 86 34.64 -39.45 19.53
CA TYR A 86 34.35 -40.85 19.81
C TYR A 86 33.81 -41.63 18.62
N VAL A 87 33.25 -40.96 17.60
CA VAL A 87 32.75 -41.66 16.42
C VAL A 87 33.81 -41.65 15.33
N LYS A 88 34.19 -42.85 14.89
CA LYS A 88 34.92 -43.06 13.65
C LYS A 88 33.89 -43.17 12.53
N GLY A 89 34.03 -42.35 11.48
CA GLY A 89 33.13 -42.42 10.33
C GLY A 89 33.33 -43.71 9.54
N ASN A 90 32.30 -44.12 8.79
CA ASN A 90 32.41 -45.29 7.91
C ASN A 90 33.24 -45.00 6.65
N ASP A 91 33.47 -43.73 6.33
CA ASP A 91 34.30 -43.29 5.21
C ASP A 91 35.70 -42.89 5.71
N PRO A 92 36.80 -43.29 5.06
CA PRO A 92 38.16 -42.85 5.45
C PRO A 92 38.36 -41.33 5.48
N GLN A 93 37.54 -40.58 4.74
CA GLN A 93 37.60 -39.12 4.64
C GLN A 93 36.67 -38.42 5.65
N GLY A 94 35.75 -39.13 6.30
CA GLY A 94 34.81 -38.54 7.24
C GLY A 94 33.54 -39.36 7.48
N TYR A 95 32.41 -38.66 7.64
CA TYR A 95 31.13 -39.23 8.06
C TYR A 95 30.12 -39.24 6.91
N SER A 96 29.51 -40.40 6.64
CA SER A 96 28.47 -40.53 5.61
C SER A 96 27.12 -39.91 6.05
N GLN A 97 26.17 -39.76 5.13
CA GLN A 97 24.81 -39.33 5.47
C GLN A 97 24.13 -40.23 6.51
N LYS A 98 24.28 -41.56 6.38
CA LYS A 98 23.73 -42.55 7.32
C LYS A 98 24.37 -42.51 8.68
N ASP A 99 25.67 -42.20 8.70
CA ASP A 99 26.32 -41.85 9.94
C ASP A 99 25.50 -40.69 10.52
N ILE A 100 25.45 -39.53 9.86
CA ILE A 100 24.89 -38.29 10.44
C ILE A 100 23.43 -38.46 10.90
N GLN A 101 22.60 -39.07 10.06
CA GLN A 101 21.20 -39.37 10.41
C GLN A 101 21.06 -40.02 11.79
N ALA A 102 21.99 -40.92 12.10
CA ALA A 102 21.89 -41.76 13.27
C ALA A 102 22.37 -41.05 14.57
N LEU A 103 23.15 -39.95 14.55
CA LEU A 103 23.34 -39.14 15.78
C LEU A 103 22.12 -38.33 16.02
N ILE A 104 21.57 -37.74 14.95
CA ILE A 104 20.44 -36.84 15.08
C ILE A 104 19.32 -37.62 15.75
N LYS A 105 19.04 -38.84 15.28
CA LYS A 105 18.07 -39.75 15.91
C LYS A 105 18.43 -40.19 17.33
N THR A 106 19.71 -40.43 17.64
CA THR A 106 20.11 -41.02 18.92
C THR A 106 20.33 -39.99 20.04
N PHE A 107 20.85 -38.81 19.72
CA PHE A 107 21.33 -37.85 20.71
C PHE A 107 20.69 -36.46 20.61
N ILE A 108 20.23 -36.03 19.43
CA ILE A 108 19.80 -34.64 19.23
C ILE A 108 18.27 -34.51 19.23
N VAL A 109 17.58 -35.23 18.35
CA VAL A 109 16.13 -35.26 18.17
C VAL A 109 15.68 -36.72 18.29
N THR A 110 15.37 -37.14 19.51
CA THR A 110 15.05 -38.55 19.79
C THR A 110 13.56 -38.87 19.65
N ASN A 111 12.74 -37.84 19.43
CA ASN A 111 11.28 -37.94 19.37
C ASN A 111 10.72 -37.74 17.94
N THR A 112 11.58 -37.68 16.93
CA THR A 112 11.16 -37.48 15.54
C THR A 112 12.01 -38.33 14.61
N ASP A 113 11.36 -38.96 13.63
CA ASP A 113 12.07 -39.71 12.61
C ASP A 113 12.61 -38.75 11.54
N ILE A 114 13.90 -38.89 11.22
CA ILE A 114 14.61 -38.09 10.21
C ILE A 114 14.67 -38.91 8.93
N SER A 115 14.02 -38.44 7.87
CA SER A 115 14.00 -39.11 6.56
C SER A 115 15.36 -39.08 5.86
N ASP A 116 15.60 -40.02 4.95
CA ASP A 116 16.84 -40.04 4.13
C ASP A 116 16.87 -38.84 3.19
N GLU A 117 15.71 -38.40 2.72
CA GLU A 117 15.52 -37.23 1.90
C GLU A 117 15.94 -35.96 2.65
N LEU A 118 15.49 -35.77 3.89
CA LEU A 118 15.92 -34.66 4.74
C LEU A 118 17.44 -34.66 4.92
N MET A 119 18.04 -35.83 5.13
CA MET A 119 19.49 -35.95 5.26
C MET A 119 20.25 -35.54 4.00
N SER A 120 19.74 -35.92 2.82
CA SER A 120 20.29 -35.48 1.54
C SER A 120 20.21 -33.95 1.40
N ALA A 121 19.07 -33.35 1.73
CA ALA A 121 18.91 -31.89 1.71
C ALA A 121 19.87 -31.18 2.68
N ILE A 122 20.06 -31.72 3.89
CA ILE A 122 21.01 -31.20 4.88
C ILE A 122 22.45 -31.24 4.34
N PHE A 123 22.83 -32.31 3.65
CA PHE A 123 24.16 -32.39 3.05
C PHE A 123 24.33 -31.45 1.86
N GLU A 124 23.27 -31.16 1.10
CA GLU A 124 23.31 -30.08 0.10
C GLU A 124 23.53 -28.72 0.76
N VAL A 125 22.77 -28.40 1.83
CA VAL A 125 22.97 -27.18 2.62
C VAL A 125 24.41 -27.10 3.10
N LYS A 126 24.91 -28.14 3.76
CA LYS A 126 26.30 -28.26 4.21
C LYS A 126 27.27 -28.01 3.07
N SER A 127 27.05 -28.62 1.91
CA SER A 127 27.97 -28.50 0.78
C SER A 127 28.03 -27.06 0.28
N SER A 128 26.88 -26.38 0.23
CA SER A 128 26.84 -24.95 -0.13
C SER A 128 27.48 -24.08 0.96
N PHE A 129 27.16 -24.32 2.23
CA PHE A 129 27.49 -23.43 3.34
C PHE A 129 28.94 -23.55 3.77
N ILE A 130 29.44 -24.79 3.82
CA ILE A 130 30.74 -25.15 4.37
C ILE A 130 31.62 -25.79 3.31
N GLY A 131 31.07 -26.36 2.24
CA GLY A 131 31.84 -26.92 1.14
C GLY A 131 31.90 -28.44 1.04
N GLY A 132 32.83 -28.90 0.21
CA GLY A 132 33.23 -30.29 0.05
C GLY A 132 32.17 -31.20 -0.56
N ASN A 133 32.22 -32.48 -0.20
CA ASN A 133 31.41 -33.52 -0.81
C ASN A 133 29.96 -33.48 -0.27
N ARG A 134 28.98 -33.80 -1.13
CA ARG A 134 27.54 -33.92 -0.80
C ARG A 134 27.17 -35.23 -0.10
N ASP A 135 28.08 -36.20 -0.03
CA ASP A 135 27.82 -37.51 0.55
C ASP A 135 28.61 -37.74 1.84
N VAL A 136 29.65 -36.93 2.06
CA VAL A 136 30.60 -37.09 3.17
C VAL A 136 30.84 -35.75 3.86
N LEU A 137 30.82 -35.79 5.20
CA LEU A 137 31.22 -34.72 6.09
C LEU A 137 32.63 -34.99 6.60
N THR A 138 33.62 -34.25 6.12
CA THR A 138 35.02 -34.45 6.53
C THR A 138 35.26 -33.98 7.96
N HIS A 139 36.35 -34.44 8.57
CA HIS A 139 36.72 -33.99 9.92
C HIS A 139 36.93 -32.47 10.00
N ASP A 140 37.56 -31.87 9.00
CA ASP A 140 37.76 -30.41 8.92
C ASP A 140 36.43 -29.66 8.81
N GLU A 141 35.44 -30.24 8.11
CA GLU A 141 34.11 -29.66 8.02
C GLU A 141 33.37 -29.75 9.36
N VAL A 142 33.50 -30.86 10.10
CA VAL A 142 32.98 -30.96 11.48
C VAL A 142 33.59 -29.90 12.39
N ASP A 143 34.89 -29.63 12.26
CA ASP A 143 35.56 -28.56 13.01
C ASP A 143 35.02 -27.17 12.63
N GLN A 144 34.76 -26.92 11.35
CA GLN A 144 34.13 -25.68 10.89
C GLN A 144 32.70 -25.53 11.45
N ILE A 145 31.90 -26.60 11.43
CA ILE A 145 30.56 -26.62 12.03
C ILE A 145 30.61 -26.29 13.51
N TYR A 146 31.55 -26.89 14.23
CA TYR A 146 31.77 -26.65 15.65
C TYR A 146 32.12 -25.18 15.95
N ILE A 147 32.99 -24.58 15.14
CA ILE A 147 33.34 -23.15 15.25
C ILE A 147 32.12 -22.26 14.97
N LEU A 148 31.37 -22.55 13.90
CA LEU A 148 30.17 -21.81 13.53
C LEU A 148 29.07 -21.92 14.59
N HIS A 149 28.90 -23.08 15.20
CA HIS A 149 27.96 -23.29 16.31
C HIS A 149 28.34 -22.47 17.54
N LYS A 150 29.65 -22.41 17.88
CA LYS A 150 30.12 -21.55 18.97
C LYS A 150 29.87 -20.07 18.70
N LEU A 151 30.09 -19.63 17.47
CA LEU A 151 29.79 -18.27 17.04
C LEU A 151 28.30 -17.99 17.16
N PHE A 152 27.44 -18.87 16.61
CA PHE A 152 25.98 -18.74 16.72
C PHE A 152 25.51 -18.70 18.19
N LYS A 153 26.06 -19.56 19.04
CA LYS A 153 25.78 -19.55 20.49
C LYS A 153 26.08 -18.19 21.09
N LYS A 154 27.28 -17.67 20.84
CA LYS A 154 27.67 -16.35 21.34
C LYS A 154 26.70 -15.27 20.86
N GLU A 155 26.49 -15.16 19.55
CA GLU A 155 25.70 -14.07 18.97
C GLU A 155 24.20 -14.15 19.35
N SER A 156 23.63 -15.34 19.43
CA SER A 156 22.24 -15.51 19.87
C SER A 156 22.08 -15.22 21.37
N THR A 157 23.03 -15.62 22.22
CA THR A 157 23.03 -15.22 23.63
C THR A 157 23.18 -13.71 23.79
N ASP A 158 24.02 -13.06 23.00
CA ASP A 158 24.22 -11.61 23.00
C ASP A 158 22.94 -10.83 22.60
N LEU A 159 21.98 -11.48 21.92
CA LEU A 159 20.69 -10.89 21.52
C LEU A 159 19.64 -10.90 22.64
N ILE A 160 19.74 -11.82 23.61
CA ILE A 160 18.73 -12.01 24.68
C ILE A 160 18.41 -10.72 25.44
N PRO A 161 19.39 -9.88 25.87
CA PRO A 161 19.09 -8.64 26.57
C PRO A 161 18.20 -7.69 25.75
N TYR A 162 18.37 -7.65 24.43
CA TYR A 162 17.59 -6.77 23.54
C TYR A 162 16.16 -7.29 23.35
N LEU A 163 15.98 -8.61 23.24
CA LEU A 163 14.67 -9.26 23.16
C LEU A 163 13.88 -9.06 24.47
N ALA A 164 14.55 -9.22 25.61
CA ALA A 164 13.98 -8.97 26.93
C ALA A 164 13.62 -7.49 27.12
N ALA A 165 14.50 -6.56 26.74
CA ALA A 165 14.23 -5.11 26.82
C ALA A 165 13.05 -4.68 25.95
N ARG A 166 12.93 -5.21 24.73
CA ARG A 166 11.77 -5.00 23.86
C ARG A 166 10.48 -5.45 24.53
N ARG A 167 10.49 -6.65 25.13
CA ARG A 167 9.30 -7.20 25.82
C ARG A 167 8.92 -6.36 27.04
N ALA A 168 9.90 -5.96 27.85
CA ALA A 168 9.68 -5.24 29.10
C ALA A 168 9.20 -3.80 28.86
N THR A 169 9.78 -3.12 27.87
CA THR A 169 9.49 -1.72 27.54
C THR A 169 9.50 -1.54 26.02
N PRO A 170 8.41 -1.89 25.31
CA PRO A 170 8.33 -1.74 23.86
C PRO A 170 8.23 -0.26 23.51
N ASN A 171 9.36 0.36 23.17
CA ASN A 171 9.45 1.75 22.71
C ASN A 171 10.44 1.85 21.55
N SER A 172 10.53 3.02 20.93
CA SER A 172 11.37 3.22 19.75
C SER A 172 12.84 2.85 19.98
N ASN A 173 13.39 3.17 21.15
CA ASN A 173 14.79 2.93 21.45
C ASN A 173 15.09 1.43 21.63
N THR A 174 14.25 0.70 22.37
CA THR A 174 14.47 -0.74 22.59
C THR A 174 14.32 -1.53 21.29
N ILE A 175 13.35 -1.14 20.46
CA ILE A 175 13.11 -1.82 19.19
C ILE A 175 14.23 -1.53 18.17
N LEU A 176 14.73 -0.28 18.08
CA LEU A 176 15.88 0.05 17.24
C LEU A 176 17.17 -0.64 17.71
N ALA A 177 17.40 -0.70 19.02
CA ALA A 177 18.54 -1.39 19.60
C ALA A 177 18.54 -2.89 19.25
N LEU A 178 17.36 -3.51 19.27
CA LEU A 178 17.19 -4.89 18.81
C LEU A 178 17.47 -5.04 17.31
N SER A 179 16.97 -4.13 16.47
CA SER A 179 17.31 -4.12 15.03
C SER A 179 18.82 -4.04 14.81
N ASP A 180 19.53 -3.19 15.55
CA ASP A 180 20.98 -3.07 15.47
C ASP A 180 21.72 -4.32 15.96
N ALA A 181 21.21 -4.96 17.00
CA ALA A 181 21.77 -6.22 17.49
C ALA A 181 21.59 -7.37 16.49
N VAL A 182 20.43 -7.47 15.83
CA VAL A 182 20.18 -8.46 14.76
C VAL A 182 21.14 -8.23 13.59
N GLN A 183 21.32 -6.98 13.16
CA GLN A 183 22.27 -6.66 12.08
C GLN A 183 23.72 -7.01 12.46
N ARG A 184 24.16 -6.69 13.68
CA ARG A 184 25.51 -7.06 14.18
C ARG A 184 25.73 -8.57 14.20
N MET A 185 24.75 -9.32 14.72
CA MET A 185 24.77 -10.79 14.71
C MET A 185 24.97 -11.31 13.27
N GLY A 186 24.21 -10.79 12.30
CA GLY A 186 24.35 -11.20 10.90
C GLY A 186 25.70 -10.87 10.28
N MET A 187 26.27 -9.70 10.58
CA MET A 187 27.61 -9.34 10.13
C MET A 187 28.68 -10.29 10.70
N ASN A 188 28.60 -10.61 11.98
CA ASN A 188 29.54 -11.50 12.66
C ASN A 188 29.44 -12.93 12.11
N ILE A 189 28.21 -13.46 11.94
CA ILE A 189 27.99 -14.77 11.34
C ILE A 189 28.53 -14.80 9.91
N ALA A 190 28.20 -13.81 9.09
CA ALA A 190 28.67 -13.73 7.71
C ALA A 190 30.21 -13.64 7.59
N ALA A 191 30.89 -13.05 8.58
CA ALA A 191 32.35 -12.99 8.64
C ALA A 191 32.98 -14.35 9.00
N GLY A 192 32.25 -15.23 9.70
CA GLY A 192 32.68 -16.58 10.03
C GLY A 192 32.55 -17.59 8.87
N LEU A 193 31.92 -17.21 7.76
CA LEU A 193 31.67 -18.11 6.63
C LEU A 193 32.74 -18.01 5.54
N SER A 194 33.07 -19.15 4.93
CA SER A 194 34.02 -19.25 3.83
C SER A 194 33.38 -18.81 2.50
N THR A 195 34.09 -17.99 1.71
CA THR A 195 33.61 -17.42 0.44
C THR A 195 34.01 -18.20 -0.80
N GLU A 196 34.88 -19.20 -0.69
CA GLU A 196 35.58 -19.78 -1.86
C GLU A 196 34.79 -20.87 -2.60
N LYS A 197 33.55 -21.15 -2.23
CA LYS A 197 32.90 -22.42 -2.58
C LYS A 197 31.69 -22.23 -3.51
N ASN A 198 31.64 -23.06 -4.56
CA ASN A 198 30.63 -22.98 -5.64
C ASN A 198 29.52 -24.03 -5.53
N ALA A 199 29.49 -24.83 -4.45
CA ALA A 199 28.42 -25.80 -4.27
C ALA A 199 27.06 -25.08 -4.13
N LEU A 200 26.06 -25.64 -4.81
CA LEU A 200 24.71 -25.10 -4.87
C LEU A 200 23.81 -25.87 -3.90
N PHE A 201 23.13 -25.15 -3.01
CA PHE A 201 21.96 -25.65 -2.30
C PHE A 201 20.75 -25.45 -3.20
N SER A 202 20.31 -26.53 -3.85
CA SER A 202 19.35 -26.48 -4.94
C SER A 202 17.94 -26.09 -4.46
N ARG A 203 17.12 -25.57 -5.38
CA ARG A 203 15.69 -25.32 -5.13
C ARG A 203 14.98 -26.58 -4.64
N ALA A 204 15.27 -27.74 -5.23
CA ALA A 204 14.66 -29.02 -4.83
C ALA A 204 14.98 -29.37 -3.37
N ALA A 205 16.25 -29.21 -2.97
CA ALA A 205 16.66 -29.42 -1.58
C ALA A 205 16.04 -28.38 -0.63
N LEU A 206 15.84 -27.14 -1.07
CA LEU A 206 15.17 -26.11 -0.27
C LEU A 206 13.67 -26.38 -0.06
N VAL A 207 12.95 -26.83 -1.11
CA VAL A 207 11.55 -27.28 -0.99
C VAL A 207 11.45 -28.44 -0.01
N LEU A 208 12.26 -29.47 -0.22
CA LEU A 208 12.30 -30.65 0.64
C LEU A 208 12.62 -30.29 2.09
N LEU A 209 13.59 -29.39 2.30
CA LEU A 209 13.91 -28.89 3.63
C LEU A 209 12.66 -28.25 4.25
N LEU A 210 12.03 -27.28 3.59
CA LEU A 210 10.85 -26.59 4.14
C LEU A 210 9.68 -27.54 4.40
N GLU A 211 9.41 -28.51 3.54
CA GLU A 211 8.36 -29.52 3.77
C GLU A 211 8.62 -30.30 5.06
N GLU A 212 9.86 -30.73 5.28
CA GLU A 212 10.26 -31.45 6.49
C GLU A 212 10.23 -30.56 7.74
N ILE A 213 10.67 -29.29 7.65
CA ILE A 213 10.48 -28.30 8.73
C ILE A 213 8.99 -28.18 9.06
N GLY A 214 8.14 -28.10 8.03
CA GLY A 214 6.70 -28.01 8.16
C GLY A 214 6.10 -29.19 8.90
N LYS A 215 6.52 -30.42 8.56
CA LYS A 215 6.11 -31.64 9.27
C LYS A 215 6.50 -31.62 10.74
N VAL A 216 7.71 -31.17 11.07
CA VAL A 216 8.20 -31.08 12.46
C VAL A 216 7.39 -30.06 13.27
N HIS A 217 6.99 -28.95 12.66
CA HIS A 217 6.25 -27.88 13.33
C HIS A 217 4.73 -27.97 13.21
N GLY A 218 4.20 -28.96 12.48
CA GLY A 218 2.77 -29.07 12.18
C GLY A 218 2.25 -27.89 11.35
N THR A 219 3.10 -27.29 10.52
CA THR A 219 2.75 -26.17 9.64
C THR A 219 2.92 -26.58 8.19
N ASP A 220 1.89 -26.41 7.38
CA ASP A 220 2.00 -26.57 5.93
C ASP A 220 2.74 -25.35 5.36
N LEU A 221 3.98 -25.55 4.91
CA LEU A 221 4.79 -24.51 4.28
C LEU A 221 4.66 -24.64 2.77
N ASP A 222 3.84 -23.77 2.17
CA ASP A 222 3.61 -23.76 0.73
C ASP A 222 4.95 -23.59 -0.03
N PRO A 223 5.33 -24.53 -0.92
CA PRO A 223 6.51 -24.41 -1.77
C PRO A 223 6.62 -23.10 -2.55
N ALA A 224 5.52 -22.39 -2.79
CA ALA A 224 5.54 -21.04 -3.39
C ALA A 224 6.41 -20.03 -2.60
N HIS A 225 6.54 -20.22 -1.28
CA HIS A 225 7.44 -19.40 -0.46
C HIS A 225 8.92 -19.59 -0.87
N VAL A 226 9.30 -20.78 -1.35
CA VAL A 226 10.67 -21.05 -1.83
C VAL A 226 10.98 -20.16 -3.02
N ASP A 227 10.06 -20.05 -3.98
CA ASP A 227 10.25 -19.22 -5.17
C ASP A 227 10.39 -17.74 -4.80
N PHE A 228 9.63 -17.29 -3.80
CA PHE A 228 9.77 -15.94 -3.26
C PHE A 228 11.14 -15.73 -2.61
N TYR A 229 11.57 -16.65 -1.75
CA TYR A 229 12.87 -16.55 -1.08
C TYR A 229 14.04 -16.58 -2.06
N LEU A 230 13.99 -17.43 -3.08
CA LEU A 230 15.02 -17.49 -4.12
C LEU A 230 15.03 -16.22 -4.97
N SER A 231 13.85 -15.66 -5.29
CA SER A 231 13.76 -14.38 -6.00
C SER A 231 14.26 -13.20 -5.16
N ALA A 232 13.96 -13.18 -3.86
CA ALA A 232 14.48 -12.19 -2.92
C ALA A 232 15.99 -12.31 -2.75
N LYS A 233 16.51 -13.54 -2.64
CA LYS A 233 17.93 -13.81 -2.65
C LYS A 233 18.58 -13.31 -3.93
N ALA A 234 18.04 -13.62 -5.10
CA ALA A 234 18.57 -13.15 -6.39
C ALA A 234 18.53 -11.61 -6.49
N ALA A 235 17.46 -10.97 -5.99
CA ALA A 235 17.36 -9.52 -5.93
C ALA A 235 18.44 -8.87 -5.07
N VAL A 236 18.83 -9.53 -3.98
CA VAL A 236 19.82 -9.06 -3.02
C VAL A 236 21.26 -9.36 -3.45
N THR A 237 21.53 -10.59 -3.92
CA THR A 237 22.90 -11.06 -4.18
C THR A 237 23.29 -11.00 -5.65
N GLY A 238 22.34 -10.77 -6.57
CA GLY A 238 22.57 -10.91 -8.01
C GLY A 238 22.78 -12.37 -8.47
N GLY A 239 22.44 -13.33 -7.58
CA GLY A 239 22.63 -14.75 -7.80
C GLY A 239 21.58 -15.41 -8.68
N ASP A 240 21.79 -16.69 -9.00
CA ASP A 240 20.86 -17.49 -9.79
C ASP A 240 19.66 -18.00 -8.96
N LEU A 241 18.57 -18.36 -9.63
CA LEU A 241 17.31 -18.79 -9.02
C LEU A 241 17.24 -20.29 -8.76
N SER A 242 18.18 -21.08 -9.30
CA SER A 242 18.19 -22.54 -9.08
C SER A 242 18.60 -22.92 -7.66
N GLY A 243 19.09 -21.99 -6.85
CA GLY A 243 19.50 -22.25 -5.47
C GLY A 243 20.36 -21.17 -4.83
N VAL A 244 20.99 -21.53 -3.71
CA VAL A 244 21.95 -20.68 -3.00
C VAL A 244 23.35 -21.26 -3.16
N ALA A 245 24.22 -20.55 -3.87
CA ALA A 245 25.62 -20.93 -4.02
C ALA A 245 26.42 -20.55 -2.77
N GLY A 246 27.48 -21.30 -2.46
CA GLY A 246 28.24 -21.10 -1.24
C GLY A 246 28.77 -19.68 -1.03
N ARG A 247 29.31 -19.08 -2.09
CA ARG A 247 29.77 -17.68 -2.11
C ARG A 247 28.70 -16.63 -1.79
N GLU A 248 27.42 -16.98 -1.87
CA GLU A 248 26.30 -16.04 -1.67
C GLU A 248 25.87 -15.96 -0.20
N TRP A 249 26.16 -16.97 0.63
CA TRP A 249 25.73 -17.01 2.03
C TRP A 249 26.15 -15.79 2.85
N PRO A 250 27.40 -15.30 2.78
CA PRO A 250 27.79 -14.11 3.53
C PRO A 250 26.97 -12.86 3.14
N ALA A 251 26.72 -12.67 1.84
CA ALA A 251 25.92 -11.55 1.33
C ALA A 251 24.45 -11.70 1.73
N LEU A 252 23.90 -12.91 1.60
CA LEU A 252 22.52 -13.22 1.96
C LEU A 252 22.26 -12.99 3.45
N ILE A 253 23.14 -13.45 4.35
CA ILE A 253 22.98 -13.27 5.80
C ILE A 253 23.08 -11.78 6.19
N ARG A 254 24.05 -11.04 5.62
CA ARG A 254 24.18 -9.60 5.87
C ARG A 254 22.92 -8.86 5.44
N ALA A 255 22.39 -9.16 4.26
CA ALA A 255 21.17 -8.53 3.78
C ALA A 255 19.95 -8.95 4.59
N ALA A 256 19.75 -10.26 4.84
CA ALA A 256 18.63 -10.77 5.60
C ALA A 256 18.54 -10.13 7.00
N THR A 257 19.67 -9.89 7.65
CA THR A 257 19.69 -9.22 8.96
C THR A 257 19.59 -7.70 8.86
N ALA A 258 20.16 -7.08 7.82
CA ALA A 258 20.05 -5.63 7.58
C ALA A 258 18.63 -5.19 7.19
N TYR A 259 17.88 -6.02 6.46
CA TYR A 259 16.46 -5.82 6.16
C TYR A 259 15.55 -6.37 7.25
N GLY A 260 15.88 -7.55 7.80
CA GLY A 260 15.06 -8.25 8.79
C GLY A 260 14.93 -7.48 10.09
N GLY A 261 16.01 -6.88 10.61
CA GLY A 261 15.94 -6.05 11.81
C GLY A 261 14.87 -4.96 11.72
N PRO A 262 14.94 -4.05 10.73
CA PRO A 262 13.94 -3.00 10.54
C PRO A 262 12.53 -3.50 10.18
N LEU A 263 12.39 -4.60 9.43
CA LEU A 263 11.07 -5.18 9.13
C LEU A 263 10.41 -5.78 10.39
N LEU A 264 11.18 -6.37 11.29
CA LEU A 264 10.68 -6.84 12.58
C LEU A 264 10.21 -5.68 13.45
N VAL A 265 10.94 -4.56 13.44
CA VAL A 265 10.48 -3.32 14.09
C VAL A 265 9.10 -2.94 13.59
N GLN A 266 8.92 -2.85 12.27
CA GLN A 266 7.63 -2.47 11.68
C GLN A 266 6.50 -3.44 12.04
N HIS A 267 6.78 -4.75 12.04
CA HIS A 267 5.81 -5.76 12.46
C HIS A 267 5.38 -5.57 13.92
N TRP A 268 6.32 -5.28 14.82
CA TRP A 268 6.03 -5.08 16.24
C TRP A 268 5.45 -3.70 16.55
N MET A 269 5.72 -2.66 15.76
CA MET A 269 5.07 -1.34 15.89
C MET A 269 3.56 -1.46 15.77
N LYS A 270 3.05 -2.27 14.84
CA LYS A 270 1.59 -2.48 14.70
C LYS A 270 0.94 -3.07 15.97
N THR A 271 1.74 -3.65 16.86
CA THR A 271 1.28 -4.22 18.13
C THR A 271 1.59 -3.34 19.35
N ALA A 272 2.45 -2.34 19.19
CA ALA A 272 2.79 -1.41 20.25
C ALA A 272 1.93 -0.15 20.11
N GLU A 273 1.22 0.22 21.17
CA GLU A 273 0.59 1.54 21.27
C GLU A 273 1.71 2.58 21.48
N LEU A 274 2.32 3.04 20.39
CA LEU A 274 3.24 4.17 20.46
C LEU A 274 2.40 5.39 20.85
N GLY A 275 2.70 5.96 22.02
CA GLY A 275 1.84 6.92 22.71
C GLY A 275 1.63 8.22 21.94
N ASP A 276 2.61 8.62 21.12
CA ASP A 276 2.56 9.85 20.32
C ASP A 276 2.87 9.59 18.83
N ALA A 277 2.16 10.27 17.94
CA ALA A 277 2.34 10.15 16.49
C ALA A 277 3.77 10.47 16.02
N ASN A 278 4.44 11.42 16.69
CA ASN A 278 5.81 11.83 16.35
C ASN A 278 6.85 10.77 16.71
N GLU A 279 6.66 10.04 17.81
CA GLU A 279 7.54 8.91 18.12
C GLU A 279 7.47 7.85 17.00
N SER A 280 6.27 7.61 16.46
CA SER A 280 6.08 6.72 15.31
C SER A 280 6.76 7.25 14.04
N GLY A 281 6.63 8.55 13.74
CA GLY A 281 7.26 9.19 12.59
C GLY A 281 8.79 9.14 12.64
N GLU A 282 9.39 9.51 13.78
CA GLU A 282 10.84 9.42 13.97
C GLU A 282 11.36 7.98 13.90
N LEU A 283 10.64 7.03 14.48
CA LEU A 283 10.98 5.62 14.43
C LEU A 283 10.98 5.09 12.99
N LEU A 284 9.93 5.40 12.22
CA LEU A 284 9.85 5.06 10.80
C LEU A 284 11.01 5.68 10.02
N LEU A 285 11.38 6.94 10.29
CA LEU A 285 12.50 7.58 9.61
C LEU A 285 13.82 6.85 9.91
N LYS A 286 14.06 6.49 11.16
CA LYS A 286 15.25 5.71 11.57
C LYS A 286 15.27 4.34 10.89
N ILE A 287 14.12 3.68 10.75
CA ILE A 287 13.97 2.43 9.99
C ILE A 287 14.33 2.64 8.51
N TYR A 288 13.75 3.65 7.86
CA TYR A 288 14.02 3.95 6.45
C TYR A 288 15.50 4.26 6.20
N LYS A 289 16.16 4.98 7.11
CA LYS A 289 17.62 5.22 7.02
C LYS A 289 18.43 3.92 7.06
N LYS A 290 18.06 2.98 7.93
CA LYS A 290 18.70 1.65 7.99
C LYS A 290 18.43 0.84 6.72
N LEU A 291 17.18 0.82 6.25
CA LEU A 291 16.80 0.17 4.99
C LEU A 291 17.50 0.76 3.78
N ARG A 292 17.73 2.08 3.75
CA ARG A 292 18.48 2.75 2.68
C ARG A 292 19.94 2.31 2.64
N VAL A 293 20.59 2.14 3.80
CA VAL A 293 21.96 1.60 3.87
C VAL A 293 21.99 0.16 3.33
N ALA A 294 21.06 -0.69 3.75
CA ALA A 294 20.94 -2.06 3.25
C ALA A 294 20.71 -2.10 1.73
N ALA A 295 19.78 -1.28 1.23
CA ALA A 295 19.46 -1.17 -0.19
C ALA A 295 20.61 -0.61 -1.03
N SER A 296 21.38 0.35 -0.51
CA SER A 296 22.57 0.86 -1.20
C SER A 296 23.62 -0.22 -1.37
N GLU A 297 23.82 -1.08 -0.36
CA GLU A 297 24.75 -2.21 -0.46
C GLU A 297 24.26 -3.26 -1.47
N THR A 298 22.96 -3.59 -1.46
CA THR A 298 22.36 -4.45 -2.49
C THR A 298 22.52 -3.88 -3.89
N LEU A 299 22.28 -2.58 -4.09
CA LEU A 299 22.49 -1.93 -5.37
C LEU A 299 23.97 -1.97 -5.79
N ARG A 300 24.91 -1.78 -4.85
CA ARG A 300 26.35 -1.88 -5.13
C ARG A 300 26.74 -3.27 -5.63
N LEU A 301 26.17 -4.33 -5.08
CA LEU A 301 26.36 -5.71 -5.56
C LEU A 301 25.81 -5.93 -6.98
N ARG A 302 24.98 -5.01 -7.49
CA ARG A 302 24.29 -5.09 -8.78
C ARG A 302 24.65 -3.93 -9.72
N ASN A 303 25.89 -3.44 -9.64
CA ASN A 303 26.38 -2.35 -10.48
C ASN A 303 25.57 -1.04 -10.36
N GLY A 304 24.98 -0.80 -9.19
CA GLY A 304 24.25 0.43 -8.85
C GLY A 304 22.75 0.43 -9.17
N VAL A 305 22.23 -0.59 -9.85
CA VAL A 305 20.83 -0.64 -10.30
C VAL A 305 20.21 -2.00 -10.02
N MET A 306 19.00 -2.03 -9.47
CA MET A 306 18.15 -3.21 -9.37
C MET A 306 17.18 -3.23 -10.56
N PRO A 307 17.39 -4.12 -11.55
CA PRO A 307 16.60 -4.09 -12.77
C PRO A 307 15.11 -4.33 -12.53
N LEU A 308 14.26 -3.68 -13.33
CA LEU A 308 12.80 -3.88 -13.26
C LEU A 308 12.39 -5.34 -13.45
N SER A 309 13.14 -6.12 -14.26
CA SER A 309 12.88 -7.55 -14.44
C SER A 309 13.02 -8.36 -13.15
N VAL A 310 13.92 -7.97 -12.26
CA VAL A 310 14.09 -8.64 -10.96
C VAL A 310 13.02 -8.22 -9.97
N ILE A 311 12.56 -6.98 -10.04
CA ILE A 311 11.40 -6.51 -9.29
C ILE A 311 10.13 -7.23 -9.78
N ASP A 312 9.96 -7.37 -11.09
CA ASP A 312 8.85 -8.11 -11.69
C ASP A 312 8.86 -9.57 -11.22
N GLN A 313 10.03 -10.19 -11.15
CA GLN A 313 10.17 -11.56 -10.65
C GLN A 313 9.83 -11.69 -9.16
N LEU A 314 10.26 -10.74 -8.33
CA LEU A 314 9.85 -10.65 -6.92
C LEU A 314 8.33 -10.60 -6.79
N ILE A 315 7.66 -9.82 -7.64
CA ILE A 315 6.19 -9.72 -7.66
C ILE A 315 5.56 -11.04 -8.13
N ASP A 316 6.12 -11.69 -9.16
CA ASP A 316 5.61 -12.97 -9.68
C ASP A 316 5.63 -14.08 -8.65
N THR A 317 6.64 -14.07 -7.78
CA THR A 317 6.82 -15.08 -6.75
C THR A 317 6.18 -14.73 -5.42
N LEU A 318 5.68 -13.50 -5.26
CA LEU A 318 5.04 -13.05 -4.04
C LEU A 318 3.79 -13.91 -3.74
N PRO A 319 3.68 -14.51 -2.54
CA PRO A 319 2.49 -15.27 -2.17
C PRO A 319 1.22 -14.41 -2.17
N PRO A 320 0.06 -14.92 -2.64
CA PRO A 320 -1.18 -14.14 -2.77
C PRO A 320 -1.64 -13.43 -1.48
N GLU A 321 -1.37 -14.02 -0.32
CA GLU A 321 -1.68 -13.46 0.99
C GLU A 321 -0.95 -12.16 1.32
N HIS A 322 0.17 -11.87 0.64
CA HIS A 322 0.89 -10.60 0.76
C HIS A 322 0.34 -9.52 -0.18
N LEU A 323 -0.45 -9.92 -1.18
CA LEU A 323 -1.16 -9.03 -2.08
C LEU A 323 -2.60 -8.76 -1.63
N ALA A 324 -3.11 -9.57 -0.71
CA ALA A 324 -4.39 -9.35 -0.05
C ALA A 324 -4.32 -8.09 0.83
N LEU A 325 -5.12 -7.11 0.47
CA LEU A 325 -5.49 -5.98 1.32
C LEU A 325 -6.63 -6.41 2.24
N SER A 326 -7.21 -5.45 2.97
CA SER A 326 -8.38 -5.70 3.80
C SER A 326 -9.57 -6.19 2.96
N ARG A 327 -10.32 -7.18 3.48
CA ARG A 327 -11.66 -7.61 3.01
C ARG A 327 -11.71 -8.08 1.55
N GLY A 328 -10.91 -9.08 1.20
CA GLY A 328 -11.01 -9.77 -0.09
C GLY A 328 -10.49 -8.97 -1.29
N VAL A 329 -10.12 -7.71 -1.10
CA VAL A 329 -9.40 -6.93 -2.12
C VAL A 329 -7.98 -7.46 -2.20
N SER A 330 -7.55 -7.90 -3.38
CA SER A 330 -6.18 -8.35 -3.62
C SER A 330 -5.64 -7.68 -4.87
N ILE A 331 -4.44 -7.12 -4.77
CA ILE A 331 -3.77 -6.49 -5.91
C ILE A 331 -3.26 -7.60 -6.84
N ARG A 332 -3.69 -7.63 -8.11
CA ARG A 332 -3.16 -8.64 -9.03
C ARG A 332 -1.72 -8.30 -9.41
N LYS A 333 -0.87 -9.32 -9.51
CA LYS A 333 0.55 -9.18 -9.85
C LYS A 333 0.81 -8.33 -11.11
N PRO A 334 0.10 -8.51 -12.25
CA PRO A 334 0.32 -7.68 -13.43
C PRO A 334 0.04 -6.19 -13.20
N GLU A 335 -0.97 -5.87 -12.38
CA GLU A 335 -1.36 -4.50 -12.09
C GLU A 335 -0.38 -3.80 -11.16
N LEU A 336 0.15 -4.54 -10.17
CA LEU A 336 1.23 -4.06 -9.32
C LEU A 336 2.47 -3.72 -10.15
N LYS A 337 2.89 -4.61 -11.05
CA LYS A 337 4.02 -4.38 -11.97
C LYS A 337 3.80 -3.15 -12.85
N ALA A 338 2.64 -3.08 -13.50
CA ALA A 338 2.30 -1.97 -14.40
C ALA A 338 2.34 -0.62 -13.69
N SER A 339 1.91 -0.57 -12.42
CA SER A 339 1.88 0.66 -11.61
C SER A 339 3.23 0.97 -10.93
N LEU A 340 4.06 -0.05 -10.67
CA LEU A 340 5.37 0.13 -10.05
C LEU A 340 6.39 0.74 -11.03
N ARG A 341 6.28 0.45 -12.33
CA ARG A 341 7.15 1.03 -13.36
C ARG A 341 7.11 2.56 -13.40
N PRO A 342 5.95 3.23 -13.55
CA PRO A 342 5.89 4.69 -13.50
C PRO A 342 6.24 5.24 -12.11
N LEU A 343 5.93 4.53 -11.03
CA LEU A 343 6.37 4.90 -9.68
C LEU A 343 7.90 5.00 -9.59
N VAL A 344 8.63 3.97 -10.01
CA VAL A 344 10.10 3.96 -10.00
C VAL A 344 10.67 4.98 -11.00
N LYS A 345 10.13 5.00 -12.22
CA LYS A 345 10.62 5.84 -13.32
C LYS A 345 10.39 7.33 -13.08
N LYS A 346 9.14 7.72 -12.83
CA LYS A 346 8.73 9.13 -12.78
C LYS A 346 8.78 9.67 -11.36
N LEU A 347 8.04 9.05 -10.43
CA LEU A 347 7.92 9.57 -9.07
C LEU A 347 9.21 9.43 -8.27
N MET A 348 9.89 8.29 -8.32
CA MET A 348 11.16 8.15 -7.59
C MET A 348 12.32 8.79 -8.33
N LYS A 349 12.16 9.19 -9.60
CA LYS A 349 13.20 9.84 -10.42
C LYS A 349 14.48 9.00 -10.49
N SER A 350 14.33 7.69 -10.70
CA SER A 350 15.48 6.82 -10.97
C SER A 350 16.27 7.40 -12.15
N GLY A 351 17.57 7.66 -11.96
CA GLY A 351 18.47 8.14 -13.01
C GLY A 351 18.69 7.07 -14.09
N ALA A 352 18.58 5.80 -13.69
CA ALA A 352 18.49 4.65 -14.57
C ALA A 352 17.03 4.35 -14.97
N SER A 353 16.27 5.39 -15.34
CA SER A 353 14.80 5.44 -15.35
C SER A 353 14.09 4.31 -16.11
N ASP A 354 14.75 3.70 -17.09
CA ASP A 354 14.24 2.56 -17.88
C ASP A 354 14.86 1.21 -17.47
N GLN A 355 15.94 1.22 -16.70
CA GLN A 355 16.68 0.03 -16.30
C GLN A 355 16.18 -0.53 -14.97
N GLY A 356 15.86 0.31 -13.97
CA GLY A 356 15.57 -0.20 -12.63
C GLY A 356 15.47 0.83 -11.51
N LEU A 357 15.46 0.32 -10.27
CA LEU A 357 15.59 1.11 -9.05
C LEU A 357 17.07 1.36 -8.75
N ASP A 358 17.45 2.61 -8.52
CA ASP A 358 18.83 3.01 -8.21
C ASP A 358 18.94 3.80 -6.89
N ALA A 359 20.14 4.27 -6.55
CA ALA A 359 20.38 5.02 -5.31
C ALA A 359 19.64 6.37 -5.28
N GLN A 360 19.52 7.05 -6.43
CA GLN A 360 18.79 8.31 -6.55
C GLN A 360 17.30 8.13 -6.26
N ALA A 361 16.73 7.01 -6.71
CA ALA A 361 15.34 6.65 -6.45
C ALA A 361 15.07 6.46 -4.95
N LEU A 362 15.98 5.76 -4.25
CA LEU A 362 15.93 5.59 -2.80
C LEU A 362 16.10 6.92 -2.05
N ASP A 363 17.05 7.74 -2.49
CA ASP A 363 17.33 9.04 -1.88
C ASP A 363 16.16 10.02 -2.06
N THR A 364 15.44 9.95 -3.18
CA THR A 364 14.22 10.75 -3.41
C THR A 364 13.12 10.38 -2.40
N VAL A 365 12.85 9.09 -2.19
CA VAL A 365 11.86 8.64 -1.21
C VAL A 365 12.28 9.00 0.21
N LEU A 366 13.56 8.80 0.56
CA LEU A 366 14.07 9.15 1.87
C LEU A 366 13.98 10.66 2.13
N ALA A 367 14.30 11.50 1.13
CA ALA A 367 14.23 12.95 1.25
C ALA A 367 12.79 13.44 1.51
N LEU A 368 11.80 12.88 0.81
CA LEU A 368 10.38 13.20 1.05
C LEU A 368 9.94 12.79 2.46
N PHE A 369 10.36 11.60 2.91
CA PHE A 369 10.04 11.13 4.26
C PHE A 369 10.72 11.98 5.34
N GLU A 370 11.99 12.35 5.14
CA GLU A 370 12.74 13.24 6.01
C GLU A 370 12.11 14.63 6.12
N GLU A 371 11.70 15.23 4.99
CA GLU A 371 10.99 16.52 4.98
C GLU A 371 9.68 16.44 5.78
N GLY A 372 8.90 15.37 5.59
CA GLY A 372 7.66 15.16 6.31
C GLY A 372 7.85 14.96 7.82
N THR A 373 8.79 14.09 8.24
CA THR A 373 9.08 13.86 9.66
C THR A 373 9.64 15.12 10.33
N ARG A 374 10.56 15.86 9.70
CA ARG A 374 11.05 17.14 10.26
C ARG A 374 9.93 18.14 10.43
N SER A 375 9.04 18.22 9.44
CA SER A 375 7.87 19.10 9.50
C SER A 375 6.94 18.73 10.65
N GLU A 376 6.70 17.44 10.90
CA GLU A 376 5.96 16.97 12.07
C GLU A 376 6.66 17.36 13.38
N THR A 377 7.97 17.16 13.49
CA THR A 377 8.74 17.59 14.67
C THR A 377 8.62 19.10 14.90
N HIS A 378 8.65 19.92 13.85
CA HIS A 378 8.46 21.37 13.97
C HIS A 378 7.04 21.71 14.42
N VAL A 379 6.00 21.06 13.87
CA VAL A 379 4.62 21.25 14.30
C VAL A 379 4.48 20.94 15.80
N ASP A 380 5.05 19.84 16.29
CA ASP A 380 5.00 19.47 17.71
C ASP A 380 5.65 20.51 18.61
N ARG A 381 6.80 21.03 18.19
CA ARG A 381 7.50 22.09 18.94
C ARG A 381 6.71 23.38 18.96
N ILE A 382 6.03 23.72 17.87
CA ILE A 382 5.15 24.90 17.81
C ILE A 382 3.93 24.73 18.72
N PHE A 383 3.33 23.53 18.75
CA PHE A 383 2.18 23.22 19.61
C PHE A 383 2.56 22.95 21.09
N THR A 384 3.85 22.93 21.44
CA THR A 384 4.28 22.73 22.83
C THR A 384 3.80 23.89 23.71
N GLY A 385 2.86 23.61 24.62
CA GLY A 385 2.26 24.61 25.51
C GLY A 385 1.07 25.37 24.90
N LEU A 386 0.67 25.04 23.67
CA LEU A 386 -0.58 25.52 23.08
C LEU A 386 -1.74 24.60 23.46
N ARG A 387 -2.97 25.09 23.24
CA ARG A 387 -4.17 24.24 23.28
C ARG A 387 -4.20 23.34 22.05
N GLU A 388 -4.97 22.25 22.11
CA GLU A 388 -5.14 21.30 20.98
C GLU A 388 -5.65 21.96 19.70
N SER A 389 -6.35 23.09 19.83
CA SER A 389 -6.88 23.89 18.73
C SER A 389 -6.62 25.37 19.01
N VAL A 390 -5.97 26.07 18.07
CA VAL A 390 -5.60 27.48 18.20
C VAL A 390 -5.91 28.27 16.94
N ALA A 391 -6.23 29.57 17.08
CA ALA A 391 -6.41 30.44 15.93
C ALA A 391 -5.12 30.53 15.07
N PRO A 392 -5.22 30.76 13.75
CA PRO A 392 -4.05 30.88 12.86
C PRO A 392 -3.03 31.90 13.35
N THR A 393 -3.49 33.04 13.87
CA THR A 393 -2.62 34.10 14.41
C THR A 393 -1.79 33.63 15.60
N VAL A 394 -2.38 32.83 16.50
CA VAL A 394 -1.68 32.24 17.65
C VAL A 394 -0.66 31.20 17.18
N PHE A 395 -1.00 30.37 16.20
CA PHE A 395 -0.06 29.43 15.60
C PHE A 395 1.13 30.18 14.94
N LEU A 396 0.86 31.23 14.16
CA LEU A 396 1.88 32.02 13.48
C LEU A 396 2.84 32.69 14.48
N GLU A 397 2.32 33.25 15.58
CA GLU A 397 3.14 33.83 16.63
C GLU A 397 4.03 32.79 17.32
N ALA A 398 3.46 31.62 17.66
CA ALA A 398 4.23 30.51 18.24
C ALA A 398 5.32 30.02 17.28
N ALA A 399 5.00 29.90 15.98
CA ALA A 399 5.94 29.54 14.94
C ALA A 399 7.09 30.56 14.80
N ASP A 400 6.79 31.87 14.86
CA ASP A 400 7.81 32.92 14.83
C ASP A 400 8.71 32.89 16.06
N ASN A 401 8.14 32.68 17.24
CA ASN A 401 8.93 32.54 18.47
C ASN A 401 9.85 31.33 18.43
N TYR A 402 9.34 30.18 17.98
CA TYR A 402 10.12 28.96 17.80
C TYR A 402 11.25 29.16 16.78
N ALA A 403 10.95 29.77 15.63
CA ALA A 403 11.89 30.00 14.53
C ALA A 403 13.10 30.84 14.91
N ARG A 404 13.02 31.74 15.91
CA ARG A 404 14.16 32.57 16.35
C ARG A 404 15.37 31.74 16.80
N SER A 405 15.12 30.57 17.37
CA SER A 405 16.17 29.66 17.89
C SER A 405 16.76 28.72 16.83
N LEU A 406 16.19 28.69 15.63
CA LEU A 406 16.53 27.71 14.60
C LEU A 406 17.63 28.22 13.65
N ASP A 407 18.32 27.27 13.00
CA ASP A 407 19.21 27.55 11.89
C ASP A 407 18.43 27.99 10.63
N ALA A 408 19.15 28.35 9.57
CA ALA A 408 18.54 28.87 8.34
C ALA A 408 17.63 27.85 7.63
N VAL A 409 17.98 26.56 7.66
CA VAL A 409 17.23 25.51 6.97
C VAL A 409 15.92 25.24 7.71
N ALA A 410 15.99 25.05 9.03
CA ALA A 410 14.82 24.84 9.86
C ALA A 410 13.90 26.08 9.90
N LYS A 411 14.45 27.31 9.78
CA LYS A 411 13.65 28.53 9.57
C LYS A 411 12.85 28.50 8.28
N GLN A 412 13.42 28.00 7.18
CA GLN A 412 12.71 27.87 5.92
C GLN A 412 11.57 26.84 6.01
N GLU A 413 11.80 25.72 6.71
CA GLU A 413 10.78 24.70 6.94
C GLU A 413 9.63 25.23 7.81
N VAL A 414 9.92 25.98 8.88
CA VAL A 414 8.90 26.66 9.69
C VAL A 414 8.18 27.75 8.87
N ALA A 415 8.87 28.50 8.01
CA ALA A 415 8.23 29.48 7.14
C ALA A 415 7.22 28.82 6.19
N ARG A 416 7.52 27.62 5.67
CA ARG A 416 6.55 26.83 4.91
C ARG A 416 5.33 26.45 5.76
N LEU A 417 5.52 25.98 6.99
CA LEU A 417 4.41 25.66 7.90
C LEU A 417 3.53 26.89 8.20
N LYS A 418 4.11 28.08 8.28
CA LYS A 418 3.36 29.35 8.39
C LYS A 418 2.51 29.62 7.14
N SER A 419 3.06 29.37 5.95
CA SER A 419 2.29 29.45 4.69
C SER A 419 1.11 28.48 4.74
N LEU A 420 1.35 27.22 5.12
CA LEU A 420 0.27 26.23 5.28
C LEU A 420 -0.82 26.69 6.24
N ALA A 421 -0.46 27.22 7.40
CA ALA A 421 -1.45 27.71 8.37
C ALA A 421 -2.28 28.89 7.84
N SER A 422 -1.70 29.70 6.95
CA SER A 422 -2.33 30.91 6.39
C SER A 422 -3.17 30.59 5.13
N ASP A 423 -2.64 29.74 4.26
CA ASP A 423 -3.21 29.42 2.94
C ASP A 423 -4.33 28.37 3.04
N TYR A 424 -4.33 27.55 4.09
CA TYR A 424 -5.29 26.47 4.27
C TYR A 424 -6.19 26.70 5.48
N VAL A 425 -7.50 26.50 5.31
CA VAL A 425 -8.47 26.49 6.41
C VAL A 425 -8.29 25.24 7.26
N GLY A 426 -8.67 25.29 8.53
CA GLY A 426 -8.62 24.14 9.42
C GLY A 426 -9.63 23.07 8.97
N LEU A 427 -9.16 21.84 8.77
CA LEU A 427 -10.00 20.76 8.24
C LEU A 427 -10.02 19.51 9.10
N PHE A 428 -8.91 19.18 9.79
CA PHE A 428 -8.77 17.93 10.50
C PHE A 428 -8.75 18.18 12.02
N PRO A 429 -9.83 17.83 12.76
CA PRO A 429 -9.81 17.84 14.21
C PRO A 429 -8.70 16.95 14.77
N GLU A 430 -8.30 17.16 16.02
CA GLU A 430 -7.33 16.27 16.67
C GLU A 430 -7.87 14.83 16.72
N GLY A 431 -7.02 13.84 16.42
CA GLY A 431 -7.41 12.42 16.42
C GLY A 431 -8.30 11.94 15.26
N SER A 432 -8.76 12.81 14.36
CA SER A 432 -9.59 12.41 13.20
C SER A 432 -8.77 12.19 11.93
N ALA A 433 -9.18 11.23 11.10
CA ALA A 433 -8.68 11.07 9.74
C ALA A 433 -9.54 11.76 8.67
N GLU A 434 -10.70 12.27 9.09
CA GLU A 434 -11.73 12.82 8.23
C GLU A 434 -11.81 14.35 8.39
N ILE A 435 -12.16 15.02 7.30
CA ILE A 435 -12.39 16.47 7.26
C ILE A 435 -13.72 16.77 7.94
N ARG A 436 -13.71 17.74 8.87
CA ARG A 436 -14.91 18.24 9.54
C ARG A 436 -15.25 19.66 9.10
N TYR A 437 -16.49 19.87 8.67
CA TYR A 437 -16.96 21.16 8.13
C TYR A 437 -17.68 22.01 9.20
N GLU A 438 -16.99 22.24 10.32
CA GLU A 438 -17.47 23.10 11.38
C GLU A 438 -16.69 24.43 11.37
N LEU A 439 -17.36 25.57 11.51
CA LEU A 439 -16.70 26.89 11.51
C LEU A 439 -15.60 26.96 12.58
N SER A 440 -15.86 26.39 13.76
CA SER A 440 -14.88 26.32 14.85
C SER A 440 -13.61 25.54 14.47
N VAL A 441 -13.70 24.56 13.58
CA VAL A 441 -12.55 23.81 13.07
C VAL A 441 -11.85 24.60 11.97
N GLN A 442 -12.59 25.23 11.06
CA GLN A 442 -12.06 26.05 9.95
C GLN A 442 -11.25 27.26 10.44
N ASP A 443 -11.72 27.88 11.51
CA ASP A 443 -11.10 29.07 12.12
C ASP A 443 -9.90 28.73 13.02
N ASN A 444 -9.58 27.45 13.22
CA ASN A 444 -8.48 27.02 14.08
C ASN A 444 -7.51 26.07 13.37
N ARG A 445 -6.36 25.84 13.99
CA ARG A 445 -5.33 24.90 13.58
C ARG A 445 -5.10 23.94 14.74
N THR A 446 -5.30 22.67 14.47
CA THR A 446 -4.92 21.57 15.37
C THR A 446 -3.56 21.03 14.98
N ARG A 447 -2.93 20.27 15.88
CA ARG A 447 -1.68 19.57 15.57
C ARG A 447 -1.91 18.61 14.40
N ASN A 448 -2.95 17.78 14.48
CA ASN A 448 -3.30 16.83 13.43
C ASN A 448 -3.53 17.49 12.05
N HIS A 449 -4.20 18.65 12.00
CA HIS A 449 -4.38 19.41 10.76
C HIS A 449 -3.04 19.84 10.16
N MET A 450 -2.16 20.44 10.97
CA MET A 450 -0.88 20.93 10.47
C MET A 450 0.03 19.79 9.99
N VAL A 451 0.06 18.66 10.70
CA VAL A 451 0.82 17.47 10.29
C VAL A 451 0.27 16.90 8.97
N ARG A 452 -1.04 16.66 8.88
CA ARG A 452 -1.67 16.07 7.68
C ARG A 452 -1.49 16.96 6.46
N MET A 453 -1.82 18.25 6.57
CA MET A 453 -1.69 19.17 5.44
C MET A 453 -0.24 19.33 5.01
N SER A 454 0.71 19.27 5.94
CA SER A 454 2.14 19.26 5.61
C SER A 454 2.52 18.04 4.76
N TRP A 455 2.13 16.83 5.17
CA TRP A 455 2.42 15.61 4.40
C TRP A 455 1.73 15.61 3.03
N ILE A 456 0.48 16.06 2.98
CA ILE A 456 -0.30 16.14 1.73
C ILE A 456 0.33 17.14 0.77
N GLU A 457 0.74 18.32 1.24
CA GLU A 457 1.39 19.33 0.39
C GLU A 457 2.75 18.86 -0.13
N ILE A 458 3.57 18.18 0.69
CA ILE A 458 4.83 17.57 0.24
C ILE A 458 4.56 16.59 -0.91
N GLY A 459 3.55 15.73 -0.76
CA GLY A 459 3.11 14.80 -1.80
C GLY A 459 2.59 15.51 -3.06
N ALA A 460 1.73 16.52 -2.89
CA ALA A 460 1.18 17.33 -3.98
C ALA A 460 2.28 18.04 -4.78
N ARG A 461 3.23 18.67 -4.08
CA ARG A 461 4.38 19.34 -4.70
C ARG A 461 5.24 18.36 -5.49
N HIS A 462 5.48 17.17 -4.94
CA HIS A 462 6.25 16.13 -5.63
C HIS A 462 5.53 15.59 -6.87
N LEU A 463 4.21 15.39 -6.80
CA LEU A 463 3.37 15.01 -7.93
C LEU A 463 3.42 16.07 -9.04
N LEU A 464 3.16 17.33 -8.70
CA LEU A 464 3.20 18.44 -9.65
C LEU A 464 4.60 18.61 -10.25
N LYS A 465 5.67 18.55 -9.44
CA LYS A 465 7.06 18.59 -9.95
C LYS A 465 7.37 17.45 -10.93
N THR A 466 6.62 16.35 -10.88
CA THR A 466 6.88 15.17 -11.69
C THR A 466 6.03 15.14 -12.97
N TYR A 467 4.76 15.53 -12.88
CA TYR A 467 3.79 15.39 -13.96
C TYR A 467 3.33 16.71 -14.57
N ALA A 468 3.44 17.84 -13.87
CA ALA A 468 2.93 19.10 -14.37
C ALA A 468 3.76 19.59 -15.57
N THR A 469 3.08 19.87 -16.67
CA THR A 469 3.66 20.45 -17.89
C THR A 469 3.45 21.96 -17.99
N GLY A 470 2.56 22.53 -17.15
CA GLY A 470 2.27 23.96 -17.11
C GLY A 470 3.37 24.82 -16.49
N ALA A 471 3.46 26.07 -16.93
CA ALA A 471 4.42 27.04 -16.40
C ALA A 471 4.23 27.24 -14.89
N GLY A 472 5.33 27.26 -14.13
CA GLY A 472 5.27 27.37 -12.67
C GLY A 472 4.90 26.08 -11.93
N GLY A 473 4.83 24.94 -12.63
CA GLY A 473 4.51 23.64 -12.01
C GLY A 473 3.03 23.44 -11.73
N VAL A 474 2.15 24.05 -12.52
CA VAL A 474 0.70 23.83 -12.46
C VAL A 474 0.31 22.68 -13.39
N GLY A 475 -0.49 21.74 -12.90
CA GLY A 475 -0.88 20.55 -13.66
C GLY A 475 -2.09 20.82 -14.54
N ALA A 476 -1.99 20.59 -15.84
CA ALA A 476 -3.13 20.67 -16.75
C ALA A 476 -3.96 19.37 -16.72
N LYS A 477 -5.15 19.39 -17.31
CA LYS A 477 -6.01 18.19 -17.45
C LYS A 477 -5.30 16.97 -18.07
N PRO A 478 -4.44 17.09 -19.12
CA PRO A 478 -3.65 15.97 -19.63
C PRO A 478 -2.67 15.39 -18.61
N ASP A 479 -2.08 16.23 -17.76
CA ASP A 479 -1.11 15.80 -16.74
C ASP A 479 -1.79 14.89 -15.70
N LEU A 480 -3.01 15.26 -15.25
CA LEU A 480 -3.77 14.40 -14.32
C LEU A 480 -4.23 13.10 -14.99
N ARG A 481 -4.60 13.14 -16.28
CA ARG A 481 -4.89 11.91 -17.04
C ARG A 481 -3.68 11.00 -17.11
N GLU A 482 -2.47 11.54 -17.27
CA GLU A 482 -1.24 10.76 -17.28
C GLU A 482 -0.97 10.12 -15.90
N ILE A 483 -1.09 10.88 -14.81
CA ILE A 483 -1.00 10.34 -13.44
C ILE A 483 -1.97 9.18 -13.28
N ILE A 484 -3.23 9.41 -13.66
CA ILE A 484 -4.27 8.40 -13.52
C ILE A 484 -3.99 7.18 -14.39
N ALA A 485 -3.53 7.35 -15.63
CA ALA A 485 -3.19 6.24 -16.52
C ALA A 485 -2.07 5.37 -15.94
N ASP A 486 -1.04 6.00 -15.37
CA ASP A 486 0.10 5.31 -14.74
C ASP A 486 -0.32 4.44 -13.55
N PHE A 487 -1.33 4.87 -12.78
CA PHE A 487 -1.82 4.15 -11.60
C PHE A 487 -3.17 3.44 -11.82
N GLN A 488 -3.74 3.52 -13.02
CA GLN A 488 -5.04 2.93 -13.34
C GLN A 488 -5.09 1.42 -13.04
N PRO A 489 -4.06 0.61 -13.37
CA PRO A 489 -4.10 -0.83 -13.11
C PRO A 489 -4.31 -1.16 -11.62
N ILE A 490 -3.53 -0.54 -10.73
CA ILE A 490 -3.70 -0.77 -9.29
C ILE A 490 -5.02 -0.19 -8.78
N LEU A 491 -5.44 0.99 -9.27
CA LEU A 491 -6.71 1.62 -8.87
C LEU A 491 -7.93 0.78 -9.27
N TYR A 492 -7.88 0.05 -10.40
CA TYR A 492 -8.88 -0.97 -10.75
C TYR A 492 -8.80 -2.18 -9.82
N SER A 493 -7.61 -2.68 -9.51
CA SER A 493 -7.43 -3.84 -8.62
C SER A 493 -8.02 -3.61 -7.21
N ILE A 494 -7.96 -2.36 -6.73
CA ILE A 494 -8.45 -1.99 -5.40
C ILE A 494 -9.85 -1.37 -5.43
N GLY A 495 -10.53 -1.38 -6.59
CA GLY A 495 -11.90 -0.89 -6.73
C GLY A 495 -12.10 0.62 -6.62
N LYS A 496 -11.01 1.41 -6.65
CA LYS A 496 -11.09 2.87 -6.60
C LYS A 496 -11.50 3.47 -7.93
N PHE A 497 -11.28 2.74 -9.02
CA PHE A 497 -11.66 3.08 -10.39
C PHE A 497 -12.53 1.97 -10.95
N HIS A 498 -13.41 2.28 -11.92
CA HIS A 498 -14.28 1.30 -12.56
C HIS A 498 -14.18 1.40 -14.10
N PRO A 499 -14.11 0.27 -14.84
CA PRO A 499 -13.93 0.27 -16.29
C PRO A 499 -15.09 0.92 -17.07
N ASP A 500 -16.27 1.04 -16.46
CA ASP A 500 -17.42 1.73 -17.07
C ASP A 500 -17.27 3.27 -17.09
N VAL A 501 -16.27 3.82 -16.40
CA VAL A 501 -15.99 5.26 -16.40
C VAL A 501 -15.05 5.56 -17.56
N LYS A 502 -15.57 6.22 -18.60
CA LYS A 502 -14.84 6.47 -19.86
C LYS A 502 -13.53 7.27 -19.69
N ASP A 503 -13.54 8.26 -18.80
CA ASP A 503 -12.38 9.13 -18.58
C ASP A 503 -12.33 9.56 -17.10
N PRO A 504 -11.85 8.66 -16.22
CA PRO A 504 -11.79 8.97 -14.81
C PRO A 504 -10.80 10.12 -14.51
N GLY A 505 -9.80 10.33 -15.37
CA GLY A 505 -8.87 11.46 -15.30
C GLY A 505 -9.55 12.81 -15.44
N ALA A 506 -10.35 12.98 -16.49
CA ALA A 506 -11.13 14.19 -16.68
C ALA A 506 -12.15 14.43 -15.57
N LYS A 507 -12.80 13.38 -15.08
CA LYS A 507 -13.74 13.46 -13.95
C LYS A 507 -13.03 13.98 -12.69
N ARG A 508 -11.91 13.38 -12.30
CA ARG A 508 -11.14 13.79 -11.12
C ARG A 508 -10.57 15.21 -11.25
N PHE A 509 -10.14 15.59 -12.46
CA PHE A 509 -9.69 16.96 -12.74
C PHE A 509 -10.81 17.97 -12.47
N LEU A 510 -12.01 17.70 -13.01
CA LEU A 510 -13.16 18.55 -12.80
C LEU A 510 -13.53 18.66 -11.32
N GLU A 511 -13.50 17.54 -10.60
CA GLU A 511 -13.80 17.52 -9.16
C GLU A 511 -12.83 18.41 -8.36
N ALA A 512 -11.53 18.30 -8.64
CA ALA A 512 -10.49 19.10 -8.00
C ALA A 512 -10.58 20.61 -8.35
N ASN A 513 -11.04 20.91 -9.56
CA ASN A 513 -11.08 22.27 -10.08
C ASN A 513 -12.40 23.01 -9.76
N LEU A 514 -13.46 22.29 -9.38
CA LEU A 514 -14.75 22.91 -9.04
C LEU A 514 -15.07 22.91 -7.55
N PHE A 515 -14.68 21.87 -6.81
CA PHE A 515 -15.27 21.60 -5.50
C PHE A 515 -14.31 21.75 -4.32
N MET A 516 -13.10 22.28 -4.54
CA MET A 516 -12.12 22.50 -3.48
C MET A 516 -12.16 23.95 -2.97
N PHE A 517 -11.66 24.18 -1.75
CA PHE A 517 -11.57 25.52 -1.17
C PHE A 517 -10.74 26.49 -2.02
N ALA A 518 -9.67 25.99 -2.65
CA ALA A 518 -8.79 26.77 -3.52
C ALA A 518 -9.17 26.74 -5.01
N SER A 519 -10.22 26.00 -5.40
CA SER A 519 -10.63 25.84 -6.79
C SER A 519 -10.87 27.18 -7.47
N ASN A 520 -10.36 27.42 -8.67
CA ASN A 520 -10.58 28.67 -9.39
C ASN A 520 -11.31 28.49 -10.74
N GLY A 521 -11.58 27.25 -11.16
CA GLY A 521 -12.30 26.95 -12.39
C GLY A 521 -11.50 27.14 -13.67
N ASP A 522 -10.18 27.31 -13.59
CA ASP A 522 -9.32 27.45 -14.76
C ASP A 522 -9.02 26.08 -15.42
N GLU A 523 -8.06 25.97 -16.33
CA GLU A 523 -7.72 24.68 -16.97
C GLU A 523 -6.50 23.99 -16.34
N PHE A 524 -6.12 24.43 -15.13
CA PHE A 524 -4.97 23.96 -14.40
C PHE A 524 -5.34 23.52 -12.98
N MET A 525 -4.38 22.88 -12.32
CA MET A 525 -4.40 22.53 -10.91
C MET A 525 -3.10 23.03 -10.31
N ASN A 526 -3.20 24.06 -9.49
CA ASN A 526 -2.05 24.56 -8.74
C ASN A 526 -1.79 23.70 -7.48
N LEU A 527 -0.77 24.06 -6.72
CA LEU A 527 -0.39 23.34 -5.50
C LEU A 527 -1.50 23.34 -4.44
N ASN A 528 -2.22 24.45 -4.28
CA ASN A 528 -3.28 24.57 -3.28
C ASN A 528 -4.49 23.70 -3.64
N GLU A 529 -4.92 23.73 -4.91
CA GLU A 529 -6.01 22.88 -5.41
C GLU A 529 -5.66 21.40 -5.31
N THR A 530 -4.43 21.03 -5.70
CA THR A 530 -3.94 19.65 -5.60
C THR A 530 -3.92 19.18 -4.15
N THR A 531 -3.46 20.02 -3.23
CA THR A 531 -3.38 19.70 -1.79
C THR A 531 -4.77 19.52 -1.19
N TYR A 532 -5.73 20.42 -1.44
CA TYR A 532 -7.11 20.25 -0.97
C TYR A 532 -7.79 19.03 -1.59
N TYR A 533 -7.54 18.75 -2.86
CA TYR A 533 -8.10 17.58 -3.53
C TYR A 533 -7.57 16.28 -2.92
N LEU A 534 -6.27 16.15 -2.70
CA LEU A 534 -5.70 14.98 -2.02
C LEU A 534 -6.21 14.84 -0.58
N ALA A 535 -6.35 15.94 0.16
CA ALA A 535 -6.95 15.92 1.50
C ALA A 535 -8.39 15.38 1.46
N THR A 536 -9.18 15.83 0.48
CA THR A 536 -10.57 15.41 0.29
C THR A 536 -10.66 13.93 -0.10
N VAL A 537 -9.81 13.45 -1.01
CA VAL A 537 -9.76 12.03 -1.41
C VAL A 537 -9.38 11.13 -0.23
N LEU A 538 -8.40 11.52 0.58
CA LEU A 538 -8.00 10.75 1.77
C LEU A 538 -9.11 10.70 2.82
N SER A 539 -9.79 11.83 3.06
CA SER A 539 -10.95 11.89 3.95
C SER A 539 -12.10 11.02 3.45
N ALA A 540 -12.49 11.17 2.17
CA ALA A 540 -13.55 10.38 1.56
C ALA A 540 -13.22 8.88 1.58
N SER A 541 -11.95 8.49 1.45
CA SER A 541 -11.54 7.09 1.57
C SER A 541 -11.70 6.54 2.99
N SER A 542 -11.46 7.34 4.03
CA SER A 542 -11.73 6.96 5.42
C SER A 542 -13.22 6.74 5.65
N LEU A 543 -14.03 7.72 5.23
CA LEU A 543 -15.49 7.66 5.33
C LEU A 543 -16.07 6.48 4.54
N SER A 544 -15.63 6.26 3.30
CA SER A 544 -16.03 5.12 2.48
C SER A 544 -15.73 3.79 3.16
N SER A 545 -14.55 3.66 3.79
CA SER A 545 -14.19 2.46 4.55
C SER A 545 -15.13 2.27 5.74
N ARG A 546 -15.53 3.34 6.45
CA ARG A 546 -16.51 3.28 7.55
C ARG A 546 -17.89 2.84 7.05
N ILE A 547 -18.37 3.42 5.94
CA ILE A 547 -19.65 3.06 5.30
C ILE A 547 -19.63 1.59 4.88
N GLN A 548 -18.64 1.16 4.10
CA GLN A 548 -18.51 -0.22 3.65
C GLN A 548 -18.38 -1.17 4.86
N ASN A 549 -17.64 -0.76 5.89
CA ASN A 549 -17.47 -1.57 7.10
C ASN A 549 -18.78 -1.89 7.80
N ARG A 550 -19.66 -0.89 7.91
CA ARG A 550 -20.96 -0.99 8.55
C ARG A 550 -21.98 -1.68 7.65
N ILE A 551 -22.10 -1.26 6.40
CA ILE A 551 -23.13 -1.76 5.49
C ILE A 551 -22.92 -3.24 5.15
N TRP A 552 -21.68 -3.72 5.00
CA TRP A 552 -21.43 -5.14 4.70
C TRP A 552 -21.81 -6.08 5.87
N GLN A 553 -21.99 -5.55 7.07
CA GLN A 553 -22.48 -6.33 8.21
C GLN A 553 -24.01 -6.43 8.22
N LEU A 554 -24.70 -5.53 7.51
CA LEU A 554 -26.15 -5.40 7.51
C LEU A 554 -26.75 -5.97 6.21
N CYS A 555 -26.08 -5.76 5.08
CA CYS A 555 -26.53 -6.18 3.77
C CYS A 555 -25.84 -7.48 3.30
N PRO A 556 -26.59 -8.48 2.83
CA PRO A 556 -26.00 -9.66 2.24
C PRO A 556 -25.31 -9.31 0.91
N VAL A 557 -24.14 -9.91 0.69
CA VAL A 557 -23.46 -9.88 -0.61
C VAL A 557 -24.30 -10.68 -1.61
N ILE A 558 -24.74 -10.04 -2.70
CA ILE A 558 -25.61 -10.64 -3.72
C ILE A 558 -24.86 -11.02 -5.00
N GLY A 559 -23.60 -10.63 -5.14
CA GLY A 559 -22.80 -10.92 -6.31
C GLY A 559 -21.44 -10.23 -6.30
N HIS A 560 -20.84 -10.12 -7.48
CA HIS A 560 -19.61 -9.38 -7.70
C HIS A 560 -19.73 -8.50 -8.95
N ASP A 561 -19.02 -7.37 -8.98
CA ASP A 561 -18.96 -6.48 -10.15
C ASP A 561 -17.95 -6.96 -11.21
N LYS A 562 -17.73 -6.16 -12.26
CA LYS A 562 -16.76 -6.46 -13.33
C LYS A 562 -15.31 -6.58 -12.85
N LEU A 563 -15.01 -6.05 -11.67
CA LEU A 563 -13.70 -6.12 -11.01
C LEU A 563 -13.63 -7.28 -10.01
N LYS A 564 -14.67 -8.12 -9.93
CA LYS A 564 -14.82 -9.22 -8.97
C LYS A 564 -14.87 -8.73 -7.52
N LEU A 565 -15.33 -7.49 -7.29
CA LEU A 565 -15.55 -6.96 -5.95
C LEU A 565 -16.97 -7.24 -5.52
N GLU A 566 -17.16 -7.56 -4.23
CA GLU A 566 -18.47 -7.86 -3.66
C GLU A 566 -19.46 -6.71 -3.91
N THR A 567 -20.71 -7.09 -4.21
CA THR A 567 -21.81 -6.14 -4.39
C THR A 567 -23.01 -6.48 -3.51
N ILE A 568 -23.78 -5.46 -3.16
CA ILE A 568 -24.98 -5.57 -2.32
C ILE A 568 -26.20 -5.01 -3.06
N SER A 569 -27.41 -5.41 -2.65
CA SER A 569 -28.63 -4.90 -3.27
C SER A 569 -28.80 -3.40 -3.01
N MET A 570 -29.30 -2.69 -4.01
CA MET A 570 -29.57 -1.26 -3.90
C MET A 570 -30.57 -0.95 -2.78
N ASP A 571 -31.63 -1.75 -2.67
CA ASP A 571 -32.68 -1.53 -1.67
C ASP A 571 -32.16 -1.66 -0.25
N CYS A 572 -31.33 -2.67 0.02
CA CYS A 572 -30.69 -2.83 1.33
C CYS A 572 -29.73 -1.67 1.62
N PHE A 573 -28.96 -1.23 0.62
CA PHE A 573 -28.08 -0.08 0.78
C PHE A 573 -28.89 1.18 1.12
N ARG A 574 -29.95 1.50 0.37
CA ARG A 574 -30.80 2.68 0.62
C ARG A 574 -31.40 2.65 2.02
N GLU A 575 -31.94 1.49 2.41
CA GLU A 575 -32.54 1.28 3.73
C GLU A 575 -31.54 1.60 4.84
N HIS A 576 -30.35 1.00 4.83
CA HIS A 576 -29.41 1.17 5.93
C HIS A 576 -28.58 2.47 5.85
N PHE A 577 -28.16 2.89 4.66
CA PHE A 577 -27.35 4.10 4.50
C PHE A 577 -28.14 5.35 4.90
N PHE A 578 -29.37 5.50 4.39
CA PHE A 578 -30.19 6.67 4.68
C PHE A 578 -30.98 6.57 5.98
N ALA A 579 -31.19 5.38 6.56
CA ALA A 579 -31.71 5.28 7.93
C ALA A 579 -30.64 5.66 8.98
N ASP A 580 -29.36 5.36 8.71
CA ASP A 580 -28.24 5.61 9.62
C ASP A 580 -27.34 6.78 9.16
N TYR A 581 -27.88 7.72 8.39
CA TYR A 581 -27.09 8.83 7.80
C TYR A 581 -26.30 9.64 8.84
N GLN A 582 -26.78 9.71 10.09
CA GLN A 582 -26.11 10.45 11.16
C GLN A 582 -24.78 9.83 11.57
N SER A 583 -24.64 8.49 11.49
CA SER A 583 -23.39 7.81 11.83
C SER A 583 -22.34 7.93 10.71
N PHE A 584 -22.79 8.16 9.48
CA PHE A 584 -21.93 8.38 8.32
C PHE A 584 -21.61 9.86 8.09
N TRP A 585 -22.44 10.79 8.55
CA TRP A 585 -22.27 12.23 8.34
C TRP A 585 -21.92 13.00 9.61
N ASP A 586 -21.40 12.32 10.63
CA ASP A 586 -21.01 12.93 11.92
C ASP A 586 -19.93 14.02 11.78
N ASP A 587 -19.11 13.96 10.72
CA ASP A 587 -18.15 15.02 10.35
C ASP A 587 -18.78 16.19 9.54
N PHE A 588 -20.08 16.13 9.23
CA PHE A 588 -20.86 17.15 8.52
C PHE A 588 -22.08 17.62 9.35
N PRO A 589 -21.88 18.28 10.51
CA PRO A 589 -22.98 18.62 11.43
C PRO A 589 -24.07 19.50 10.79
N GLU A 590 -23.69 20.44 9.93
CA GLU A 590 -24.65 21.30 9.23
C GLU A 590 -25.44 20.55 8.14
N LEU A 591 -24.85 19.54 7.51
CA LEU A 591 -25.56 18.63 6.60
C LEU A 591 -26.61 17.82 7.38
N ILE A 592 -26.24 17.24 8.52
CA ILE A 592 -27.18 16.50 9.39
C ILE A 592 -28.35 17.40 9.80
N SER A 593 -28.04 18.61 10.27
CA SER A 593 -29.05 19.60 10.70
C SER A 593 -29.98 19.96 9.54
N SER A 594 -29.41 20.31 8.39
CA SER A 594 -30.16 20.66 7.19
C SER A 594 -31.05 19.50 6.73
N TYR A 595 -30.51 18.28 6.64
CA TYR A 595 -31.21 17.11 6.13
C TYR A 595 -32.36 16.67 7.04
N ARG A 596 -32.15 16.69 8.37
CA ARG A 596 -33.19 16.37 9.36
C ARG A 596 -34.40 17.30 9.28
N ASN A 597 -34.17 18.57 8.94
CA ASN A 597 -35.21 19.60 8.88
C ASN A 597 -35.96 19.63 7.53
N LEU A 598 -35.58 18.81 6.56
CA LEU A 598 -36.30 18.68 5.29
C LEU A 598 -37.59 17.86 5.46
N SER A 599 -38.61 18.14 4.64
CA SER A 599 -39.74 17.24 4.49
C SER A 599 -39.31 15.91 3.86
N ALA A 600 -40.06 14.83 4.07
CA ALA A 600 -39.76 13.52 3.50
C ALA A 600 -39.54 13.57 1.97
N ASP A 601 -40.38 14.30 1.23
CA ASP A 601 -40.23 14.48 -0.22
C ASP A 601 -38.89 15.15 -0.59
N LYS A 602 -38.49 16.17 0.18
CA LYS A 602 -37.21 16.85 -0.04
C LYS A 602 -36.03 15.96 0.37
N GLN A 603 -36.15 15.17 1.43
CA GLN A 603 -35.14 14.18 1.81
C GLN A 603 -34.94 13.16 0.68
N HIS A 604 -36.03 12.62 0.13
CA HIS A 604 -35.98 11.70 -1.00
C HIS A 604 -35.28 12.33 -2.22
N LEU A 605 -35.60 13.58 -2.56
CA LEU A 605 -34.91 14.30 -3.64
C LEU A 605 -33.40 14.45 -3.41
N VAL A 606 -32.97 14.69 -2.16
CA VAL A 606 -31.54 14.72 -1.80
C VAL A 606 -30.92 13.33 -1.93
N GLN A 607 -31.58 12.29 -1.44
CA GLN A 607 -31.12 10.90 -1.57
C GLN A 607 -30.91 10.52 -3.04
N GLU A 608 -31.89 10.83 -3.90
CA GLU A 608 -31.82 10.59 -5.35
C GLU A 608 -30.68 11.38 -6.00
N SER A 609 -30.49 12.64 -5.60
CA SER A 609 -29.41 13.48 -6.14
C SER A 609 -28.01 12.98 -5.74
N ILE A 610 -27.85 12.53 -4.49
CA ILE A 610 -26.64 11.86 -4.03
C ILE A 610 -26.40 10.61 -4.85
N GLU A 611 -27.43 9.77 -5.03
CA GLU A 611 -27.33 8.53 -5.79
C GLU A 611 -26.92 8.77 -7.25
N ILE A 612 -27.57 9.72 -7.94
CA ILE A 612 -27.22 10.10 -9.31
C ILE A 612 -25.75 10.51 -9.41
N SER A 613 -25.25 11.25 -8.42
CA SER A 613 -23.89 11.81 -8.41
C SER A 613 -22.83 10.78 -8.03
N ALA A 614 -23.14 9.93 -7.04
CA ALA A 614 -22.23 8.94 -6.49
C ALA A 614 -22.02 7.76 -7.45
N ARG A 615 -23.11 7.32 -8.10
CA ARG A 615 -23.09 6.10 -8.89
C ARG A 615 -22.51 6.29 -10.27
N ARG A 616 -21.75 5.29 -10.72
CA ARG A 616 -21.10 5.33 -12.04
C ARG A 616 -22.08 5.38 -13.22
N LEU A 617 -23.28 4.80 -13.06
CA LEU A 617 -24.35 4.73 -14.07
C LEU A 617 -25.55 5.63 -13.72
N GLY A 618 -25.38 6.57 -12.78
CA GLY A 618 -26.48 7.38 -12.25
C GLY A 618 -27.52 6.54 -11.50
N LEU A 619 -28.77 7.02 -11.47
CA LEU A 619 -29.90 6.36 -10.80
C LEU A 619 -30.34 5.11 -11.57
N ASN A 620 -30.21 3.93 -10.97
CA ASN A 620 -30.71 2.67 -11.49
C ASN A 620 -30.91 1.65 -10.34
N ASN A 621 -31.19 0.38 -10.62
CA ASN A 621 -31.35 -0.66 -9.59
C ASN A 621 -30.21 -1.69 -9.59
N ASP A 622 -29.10 -1.42 -10.30
CA ASP A 622 -27.95 -2.31 -10.29
C ASP A 622 -27.35 -2.41 -8.87
N PRO A 623 -26.70 -3.53 -8.53
CA PRO A 623 -26.02 -3.69 -7.25
C PRO A 623 -25.00 -2.57 -6.97
N ILE A 624 -24.88 -2.20 -5.70
CA ILE A 624 -23.88 -1.23 -5.21
C ILE A 624 -22.55 -1.94 -5.02
N SER A 625 -21.48 -1.41 -5.63
CA SER A 625 -20.11 -1.86 -5.38
C SER A 625 -19.34 -0.86 -4.51
N SER A 626 -18.13 -1.25 -4.07
CA SER A 626 -17.24 -0.35 -3.32
C SER A 626 -16.92 0.96 -4.06
N TYR A 627 -16.86 0.92 -5.40
CA TYR A 627 -16.67 2.11 -6.21
C TYR A 627 -17.81 3.13 -6.05
N ASP A 628 -19.06 2.67 -5.99
CA ASP A 628 -20.21 3.57 -5.82
C ASP A 628 -20.19 4.20 -4.42
N ILE A 629 -19.76 3.45 -3.39
CA ILE A 629 -19.66 3.92 -1.99
C ILE A 629 -18.62 5.03 -1.84
N ASP A 630 -17.51 4.97 -2.59
CA ASP A 630 -16.56 6.08 -2.65
C ASP A 630 -17.23 7.37 -3.14
N GLY A 631 -18.18 7.26 -4.08
CA GLY A 631 -19.05 8.37 -4.49
C GLY A 631 -19.91 8.89 -3.34
N TYR A 632 -20.60 8.01 -2.62
CA TYR A 632 -21.43 8.39 -1.47
C TYR A 632 -20.63 9.09 -0.36
N ALA A 633 -19.36 8.74 -0.19
CA ALA A 633 -18.45 9.42 0.72
C ALA A 633 -17.97 10.78 0.19
N ALA A 634 -17.66 10.89 -1.11
CA ALA A 634 -17.08 12.11 -1.69
C ALA A 634 -18.10 13.25 -1.91
N ILE A 635 -19.33 12.97 -2.35
CA ILE A 635 -20.30 14.02 -2.68
C ILE A 635 -20.62 14.96 -1.48
N PRO A 636 -20.80 14.48 -0.24
CA PRO A 636 -20.94 15.35 0.93
C PRO A 636 -19.79 16.35 1.10
N HIS A 637 -18.53 15.92 0.88
CA HIS A 637 -17.38 16.83 0.92
C HIS A 637 -17.51 17.96 -0.10
N TYR A 638 -17.99 17.67 -1.31
CA TYR A 638 -18.16 18.68 -2.36
C TYR A 638 -19.22 19.71 -1.98
N VAL A 639 -20.39 19.27 -1.50
CA VAL A 639 -21.46 20.18 -1.06
C VAL A 639 -21.02 21.03 0.11
N GLU A 640 -20.42 20.44 1.14
CA GLU A 640 -19.99 21.20 2.32
C GLU A 640 -18.84 22.16 2.02
N THR A 641 -17.96 21.84 1.05
CA THR A 641 -16.93 22.78 0.60
C THR A 641 -17.55 23.98 -0.12
N LEU A 642 -18.55 23.77 -0.99
CA LEU A 642 -19.27 24.86 -1.64
C LEU A 642 -20.00 25.75 -0.63
N MET A 643 -20.68 25.14 0.36
CA MET A 643 -21.35 25.87 1.43
C MET A 643 -20.35 26.68 2.26
N ALA A 644 -19.29 26.04 2.77
CA ALA A 644 -18.29 26.70 3.60
C ALA A 644 -17.64 27.89 2.88
N ARG A 645 -17.41 27.76 1.57
CA ARG A 645 -16.75 28.76 0.75
C ARG A 645 -17.66 29.92 0.34
N PHE A 646 -18.87 29.64 -0.16
CA PHE A 646 -19.70 30.63 -0.83
C PHE A 646 -20.84 31.18 0.01
N ASP A 647 -21.30 30.46 1.04
CA ASP A 647 -22.26 30.99 2.01
C ASP A 647 -21.52 32.09 2.77
N GLY A 648 -21.83 33.34 2.47
CA GLY A 648 -20.99 34.49 2.77
C GLY A 648 -20.94 34.83 4.27
N PRO A 649 -20.77 36.11 4.62
CA PRO A 649 -20.65 36.51 6.02
C PRO A 649 -21.89 36.23 6.87
N ILE A 650 -23.07 36.10 6.25
CA ILE A 650 -24.33 35.87 6.97
C ILE A 650 -24.41 34.42 7.47
N LYS A 651 -23.79 33.47 6.74
CA LYS A 651 -23.78 32.04 7.05
C LYS A 651 -25.20 31.48 7.27
N ASP A 652 -26.15 31.89 6.42
CA ASP A 652 -27.57 31.54 6.57
C ASP A 652 -27.93 30.16 6.00
N GLN A 653 -26.92 29.40 5.57
CA GLN A 653 -27.03 28.08 4.96
C GLN A 653 -27.76 28.10 3.61
N VAL A 654 -27.81 29.26 2.93
CA VAL A 654 -28.45 29.41 1.63
C VAL A 654 -27.64 30.35 0.74
N LEU A 655 -27.11 29.84 -0.37
CA LEU A 655 -26.42 30.68 -1.34
C LEU A 655 -27.42 31.58 -2.06
N ASP A 656 -27.29 32.89 -1.92
CA ASP A 656 -28.14 33.86 -2.62
C ASP A 656 -27.69 34.11 -4.08
N LYS A 657 -28.48 34.87 -4.83
CA LYS A 657 -28.18 35.22 -6.23
C LYS A 657 -26.78 35.84 -6.39
N ARG A 658 -26.36 36.67 -5.44
CA ARG A 658 -25.08 37.38 -5.49
C ARG A 658 -23.94 36.41 -5.21
N GLU A 659 -24.06 35.55 -4.20
CA GLU A 659 -23.06 34.51 -3.92
C GLU A 659 -22.91 33.54 -5.10
N ILE A 660 -24.02 33.15 -5.72
CA ILE A 660 -24.02 32.27 -6.90
C ILE A 660 -23.37 32.95 -8.11
N LEU A 661 -23.75 34.19 -8.45
CA LEU A 661 -23.29 34.85 -9.67
C LEU A 661 -21.93 35.55 -9.53
N ASP A 662 -21.62 36.11 -8.35
CA ASP A 662 -20.39 36.88 -8.16
C ASP A 662 -19.23 35.99 -7.69
N GLN A 663 -19.50 34.90 -6.97
CA GLN A 663 -18.46 34.04 -6.39
C GLN A 663 -18.38 32.66 -7.03
N ALA A 664 -19.52 31.95 -7.16
CA ALA A 664 -19.51 30.59 -7.69
C ALA A 664 -19.38 30.55 -9.23
N PHE A 665 -20.11 31.41 -9.94
CA PHE A 665 -20.17 31.40 -11.41
C PHE A 665 -18.80 31.43 -12.10
N PRO A 666 -17.83 32.29 -11.72
CA PRO A 666 -16.50 32.30 -12.34
C PRO A 666 -15.83 30.92 -12.38
N ILE A 667 -16.06 30.10 -11.34
CA ILE A 667 -15.45 28.78 -11.17
C ILE A 667 -16.17 27.74 -12.02
N PHE A 668 -17.52 27.78 -12.04
CA PHE A 668 -18.32 26.84 -12.81
C PHE A 668 -18.40 27.15 -14.31
N LYS A 669 -17.93 28.33 -14.73
CA LYS A 669 -18.02 28.81 -16.12
C LYS A 669 -17.51 27.78 -17.13
N GLY A 670 -16.33 27.22 -16.93
CA GLY A 670 -15.74 26.22 -17.83
C GLY A 670 -16.59 24.94 -17.95
N ALA A 671 -17.12 24.45 -16.82
CA ALA A 671 -17.99 23.28 -16.79
C ALA A 671 -19.32 23.52 -17.52
N LEU A 672 -19.92 24.70 -17.34
CA LEU A 672 -21.17 25.09 -18.00
C LEU A 672 -21.01 25.19 -19.52
N ILE A 673 -19.87 25.69 -20.00
CA ILE A 673 -19.54 25.68 -21.44
C ILE A 673 -19.55 24.24 -21.95
N GLY A 674 -18.93 23.30 -21.23
CA GLY A 674 -18.93 21.88 -21.60
C GLY A 674 -20.33 21.28 -21.71
N ILE A 675 -21.21 21.59 -20.76
CA ILE A 675 -22.61 21.11 -20.74
C ILE A 675 -23.39 21.65 -21.93
N LEU A 676 -23.33 22.96 -22.17
CA LEU A 676 -24.04 23.58 -23.28
C LEU A 676 -23.47 23.14 -24.64
N ALA A 677 -22.14 23.02 -24.75
CA ALA A 677 -21.46 22.53 -25.94
C ALA A 677 -21.95 21.13 -26.34
N GLU A 678 -22.09 20.22 -25.37
CA GLU A 678 -22.55 18.87 -25.65
C GLU A 678 -24.00 18.84 -26.14
N LYS A 679 -24.86 19.66 -25.53
CA LYS A 679 -26.30 19.70 -25.87
C LYS A 679 -26.58 20.47 -27.17
N LEU A 680 -25.72 21.41 -27.54
CA LEU A 680 -25.87 22.28 -28.70
C LEU A 680 -24.94 21.92 -29.87
N LYS A 681 -24.33 20.72 -29.85
CA LYS A 681 -23.35 20.24 -30.85
C LYS A 681 -23.72 20.66 -32.28
N GLY A 682 -22.83 21.45 -32.89
CA GLY A 682 -22.94 21.91 -34.28
C GLY A 682 -23.81 23.15 -34.52
N LYS A 683 -24.44 23.74 -33.50
CA LYS A 683 -25.35 24.88 -33.66
C LYS A 683 -24.78 26.22 -33.21
N ILE A 684 -23.86 26.22 -32.24
CA ILE A 684 -23.29 27.44 -31.65
C ILE A 684 -21.79 27.27 -31.46
N ASP A 685 -21.02 28.32 -31.78
CA ASP A 685 -19.62 28.44 -31.43
C ASP A 685 -19.50 28.66 -29.90
N VAL A 686 -19.05 27.63 -29.19
CA VAL A 686 -19.00 27.57 -27.73
C VAL A 686 -18.10 28.66 -27.13
N THR A 687 -17.13 29.14 -27.92
CA THR A 687 -16.23 30.24 -27.51
C THR A 687 -16.91 31.60 -27.52
N LYS A 688 -18.10 31.70 -28.13
CA LYS A 688 -18.87 32.94 -28.29
C LYS A 688 -20.13 32.99 -27.44
N ILE A 689 -20.33 32.04 -26.51
CA ILE A 689 -21.49 32.07 -25.61
C ILE A 689 -21.31 33.24 -24.63
N PRO A 690 -22.22 34.24 -24.61
CA PRO A 690 -22.10 35.37 -23.68
C PRO A 690 -22.22 34.91 -22.22
N ASP A 691 -21.47 35.56 -21.32
CA ASP A 691 -21.50 35.25 -19.88
C ASP A 691 -22.92 35.31 -19.31
N SER A 692 -23.77 36.23 -19.76
CA SER A 692 -25.18 36.31 -19.34
C SER A 692 -25.99 35.03 -19.62
N VAL A 693 -25.65 34.29 -20.69
CA VAL A 693 -26.27 33.01 -21.00
C VAL A 693 -25.76 31.91 -20.07
N LEU A 694 -24.46 31.91 -19.76
CA LEU A 694 -23.86 30.95 -18.83
C LEU A 694 -24.33 31.18 -17.38
N GLU A 695 -24.43 32.43 -16.94
CA GLU A 695 -25.04 32.82 -15.66
C GLU A 695 -26.50 32.37 -15.59
N GLY A 696 -27.24 32.58 -16.68
CA GLY A 696 -28.59 32.06 -16.82
C GLY A 696 -28.66 30.55 -16.70
N ALA A 697 -27.74 29.83 -17.34
CA ALA A 697 -27.68 28.37 -17.27
C ALA A 697 -27.40 27.88 -15.85
N LEU A 698 -26.46 28.51 -15.14
CA LEU A 698 -26.17 28.20 -13.75
C LEU A 698 -27.39 28.42 -12.85
N THR A 699 -28.00 29.61 -12.93
CA THR A 699 -29.17 29.94 -12.11
C THR A 699 -30.39 29.09 -12.44
N TYR A 700 -30.55 28.70 -13.70
CA TYR A 700 -31.57 27.74 -14.14
C TYR A 700 -31.33 26.37 -13.49
N ILE A 701 -30.10 25.83 -13.56
CA ILE A 701 -29.74 24.55 -12.95
C ILE A 701 -29.95 24.60 -11.42
N VAL A 702 -29.55 25.68 -10.76
CA VAL A 702 -29.79 25.86 -9.32
C VAL A 702 -31.29 25.88 -9.00
N ARG A 703 -32.08 26.62 -9.77
CA ARG A 703 -33.51 26.81 -9.50
C ARG A 703 -34.34 25.56 -9.79
N PHE A 704 -34.07 24.89 -10.90
CA PHE A 704 -34.90 23.80 -11.42
C PHE A 704 -34.28 22.42 -11.21
N GLY A 705 -32.97 22.34 -10.93
CA GLY A 705 -32.27 21.08 -10.68
C GLY A 705 -31.95 20.28 -11.94
N GLU A 706 -32.07 20.88 -13.12
CA GLU A 706 -31.84 20.24 -14.41
C GLU A 706 -31.28 21.22 -15.43
N ALA A 707 -30.50 20.70 -16.40
CA ALA A 707 -30.08 21.48 -17.56
C ALA A 707 -31.14 21.39 -18.66
N PRO A 708 -31.38 22.45 -19.45
CA PRO A 708 -32.38 22.42 -20.51
C PRO A 708 -32.02 21.33 -21.53
N SER A 709 -32.94 20.40 -21.76
CA SER A 709 -32.69 19.19 -22.54
C SER A 709 -33.69 18.98 -23.67
N THR A 710 -34.94 19.41 -23.48
CA THR A 710 -36.01 19.35 -24.46
C THR A 710 -36.24 20.71 -25.12
N PHE A 711 -36.95 20.73 -26.26
CA PHE A 711 -37.37 21.99 -26.90
C PHE A 711 -38.12 22.92 -25.93
N TRP A 712 -39.00 22.36 -25.09
CA TRP A 712 -39.74 23.13 -24.10
C TRP A 712 -38.84 23.67 -22.99
N ASP A 713 -37.85 22.89 -22.56
CA ASP A 713 -36.87 23.36 -21.56
C ASP A 713 -36.05 24.52 -22.14
N TYR A 714 -35.70 24.49 -23.44
CA TYR A 714 -35.02 25.61 -24.08
C TYR A 714 -35.91 26.86 -24.18
N ALA A 715 -37.19 26.70 -24.51
CA ALA A 715 -38.14 27.81 -24.50
C ALA A 715 -38.28 28.41 -23.09
N HIS A 716 -38.38 27.54 -22.07
CA HIS A 716 -38.41 27.94 -20.66
C HIS A 716 -37.09 28.59 -20.22
N PHE A 717 -35.96 28.11 -20.71
CA PHE A 717 -34.65 28.70 -20.46
C PHE A 717 -34.51 30.10 -21.10
N VAL A 718 -34.99 30.29 -22.32
CA VAL A 718 -35.02 31.61 -22.98
C VAL A 718 -35.94 32.57 -22.22
N TRP A 719 -37.10 32.09 -21.76
CA TRP A 719 -37.98 32.86 -20.89
C TRP A 719 -37.29 33.24 -19.58
N TRP A 720 -36.62 32.28 -18.93
CA TRP A 720 -35.81 32.52 -17.74
C TRP A 720 -34.74 33.59 -18.00
N LEU A 721 -34.02 33.54 -19.12
CA LEU A 721 -33.06 34.58 -19.50
C LEU A 721 -33.68 35.98 -19.61
N ALA A 722 -34.91 36.08 -20.13
CA ALA A 722 -35.64 37.34 -20.21
C ALA A 722 -36.02 37.91 -18.83
N GLU A 723 -36.19 37.05 -17.82
CA GLU A 723 -36.53 37.43 -16.44
C GLU A 723 -35.32 37.80 -15.56
N ARG A 724 -34.11 37.97 -16.12
CA ARG A 724 -32.86 38.23 -15.36
C ARG A 724 -32.95 39.28 -14.24
N PRO A 725 -33.61 40.43 -14.43
CA PRO A 725 -33.79 41.41 -13.35
C PRO A 725 -34.58 40.89 -12.15
N PHE A 726 -35.46 39.91 -12.36
CA PHE A 726 -36.42 39.38 -11.37
C PHE A 726 -36.05 38.00 -10.83
N TRP A 727 -34.89 37.45 -11.21
CA TRP A 727 -34.44 36.16 -10.70
C TRP A 727 -34.37 36.13 -9.17
N ILE A 728 -35.13 35.21 -8.58
CA ILE A 728 -35.05 34.82 -7.18
C ILE A 728 -34.36 33.45 -7.13
N VAL A 729 -33.04 33.48 -6.97
CA VAL A 729 -32.21 32.28 -6.93
C VAL A 729 -31.67 32.13 -5.53
N ARG A 730 -31.91 30.95 -4.95
CA ARG A 730 -31.43 30.54 -3.64
C ARG A 730 -31.02 29.08 -3.75
N ALA A 731 -29.83 28.72 -3.27
CA ALA A 731 -29.35 27.35 -3.24
C ALA A 731 -29.07 26.93 -1.80
N ASP A 732 -29.92 26.07 -1.25
CA ASP A 732 -29.56 25.29 -0.06
C ASP A 732 -28.75 24.05 -0.47
N ARG A 733 -28.32 23.24 0.50
CA ARG A 733 -27.62 21.97 0.24
C ARG A 733 -28.38 21.07 -0.71
N ALA A 734 -29.71 21.01 -0.61
CA ALA A 734 -30.53 20.18 -1.49
C ALA A 734 -30.46 20.64 -2.95
N ALA A 735 -30.47 21.95 -3.20
CA ALA A 735 -30.21 22.50 -4.53
C ALA A 735 -28.79 22.18 -5.02
N LEU A 736 -27.78 22.26 -4.15
CA LEU A 736 -26.39 21.95 -4.51
C LEU A 736 -26.18 20.47 -4.88
N TYR A 737 -26.81 19.52 -4.17
CA TYR A 737 -26.78 18.11 -4.57
C TYR A 737 -27.37 17.91 -5.97
N LYS A 738 -28.44 18.63 -6.32
CA LYS A 738 -29.01 18.60 -7.69
C LYS A 738 -28.05 19.17 -8.72
N VAL A 739 -27.38 20.28 -8.41
CA VAL A 739 -26.36 20.87 -9.29
C VAL A 739 -25.25 19.84 -9.55
N ILE A 740 -24.71 19.21 -8.51
CA ILE A 740 -23.67 18.17 -8.65
C ILE A 740 -24.19 16.98 -9.48
N ALA A 741 -25.45 16.57 -9.28
CA ALA A 741 -26.07 15.51 -10.07
C ALA A 741 -26.16 15.84 -11.56
N VAL A 742 -26.49 17.09 -11.90
CA VAL A 742 -26.50 17.59 -13.29
C VAL A 742 -25.09 17.61 -13.88
N LEU A 743 -24.10 18.11 -13.13
CA LEU A 743 -22.70 18.12 -13.55
C LEU A 743 -22.17 16.68 -13.74
N GLY A 744 -22.51 15.76 -12.85
CA GLY A 744 -22.13 14.35 -12.92
C GLY A 744 -22.68 13.66 -14.17
N LYS A 745 -23.96 13.88 -14.48
CA LYS A 745 -24.63 13.35 -15.69
C LYS A 745 -23.94 13.80 -16.99
N ALA A 746 -23.54 15.05 -17.08
CA ALA A 746 -22.85 15.57 -18.26
C ALA A 746 -21.48 14.91 -18.48
N ASN A 747 -20.79 14.50 -17.41
CA ASN A 747 -19.48 13.86 -17.51
C ASN A 747 -19.55 12.34 -17.69
N ALA A 748 -20.65 11.69 -17.31
CA ALA A 748 -20.82 10.25 -17.46
C ALA A 748 -20.94 9.80 -18.93
N GLY A 749 -21.15 10.72 -19.88
CA GLY A 749 -21.52 10.41 -21.25
C GLY A 749 -22.95 9.86 -21.35
N PRO A 750 -23.47 9.61 -22.56
CA PRO A 750 -24.80 9.01 -22.71
C PRO A 750 -24.80 7.62 -22.06
N ALA A 751 -25.70 7.41 -21.10
CA ALA A 751 -25.93 6.10 -20.53
C ALA A 751 -26.27 5.13 -21.68
N VAL A 752 -25.55 4.01 -21.76
CA VAL A 752 -25.87 2.95 -22.72
C VAL A 752 -27.21 2.36 -22.29
N THR A 753 -28.29 2.76 -22.95
CA THR A 753 -29.61 2.25 -22.59
C THR A 753 -29.73 0.77 -23.01
N PRO A 754 -30.51 -0.06 -22.30
CA PRO A 754 -30.79 -1.44 -22.72
C PRO A 754 -31.31 -1.52 -24.17
N ASN A 755 -32.05 -0.51 -24.63
CA ASN A 755 -32.48 -0.41 -26.03
C ASN A 755 -31.32 -0.14 -27.00
N THR A 756 -30.28 0.59 -26.61
CA THR A 756 -29.09 0.81 -27.44
C THR A 756 -28.29 -0.49 -27.60
N LEU A 757 -28.19 -1.31 -26.54
CA LEU A 757 -27.60 -2.65 -26.61
C LEU A 757 -28.46 -3.61 -27.43
N ARG A 758 -29.80 -3.54 -27.29
CA ARG A 758 -30.73 -4.35 -28.09
C ARG A 758 -30.65 -3.99 -29.58
N LEU A 759 -30.67 -2.70 -29.91
CA LEU A 759 -30.52 -2.21 -31.29
C LEU A 759 -29.14 -2.52 -31.87
N ALA A 760 -28.06 -2.49 -31.07
CA ALA A 760 -26.73 -2.91 -31.52
C ALA A 760 -26.66 -4.44 -31.75
N SER A 761 -27.36 -5.25 -30.95
CA SER A 761 -27.48 -6.70 -31.18
C SER A 761 -28.40 -7.05 -32.35
N GLU A 762 -29.40 -6.21 -32.64
CA GLU A 762 -30.31 -6.36 -33.79
C GLU A 762 -29.68 -5.85 -35.11
N ALA A 763 -28.73 -4.90 -35.03
CA ALA A 763 -28.05 -4.30 -36.19
C ALA A 763 -26.84 -5.10 -36.72
N ILE A 764 -26.47 -6.20 -36.07
CA ILE A 764 -25.44 -7.15 -36.54
C ILE A 764 -26.11 -8.53 -36.74
N PRO A 765 -26.74 -8.79 -37.90
CA PRO A 765 -27.32 -10.09 -38.18
C PRO A 765 -26.19 -11.08 -38.51
N GLY A 766 -25.99 -12.09 -37.67
CA GLY A 766 -25.11 -13.23 -38.01
C GLY A 766 -24.23 -13.82 -36.91
N ILE A 767 -24.26 -13.30 -35.67
CA ILE A 767 -23.59 -13.97 -34.55
C ILE A 767 -24.63 -14.74 -33.75
N GLU A 768 -24.89 -15.98 -34.17
CA GLU A 768 -25.58 -16.94 -33.33
C GLU A 768 -24.68 -17.31 -32.16
N THR A 769 -25.05 -16.88 -30.95
CA THR A 769 -24.48 -17.39 -29.71
C THR A 769 -25.01 -18.81 -29.47
N SER A 770 -24.47 -19.79 -30.19
CA SER A 770 -24.63 -21.19 -29.81
C SER A 770 -23.33 -21.96 -30.00
N THR A 771 -22.92 -22.65 -28.94
CA THR A 771 -21.75 -23.54 -28.81
C THR A 771 -20.37 -22.87 -28.77
N VAL A 772 -20.01 -22.32 -27.58
CA VAL A 772 -18.61 -22.28 -27.17
C VAL A 772 -18.27 -23.65 -26.58
N ASP A 773 -17.44 -24.39 -27.30
CA ASP A 773 -16.80 -25.63 -26.84
C ASP A 773 -15.81 -25.30 -25.70
N PRO A 774 -15.93 -25.91 -24.51
CA PRO A 774 -15.03 -25.65 -23.38
C PRO A 774 -13.59 -26.18 -23.58
N ALA A 775 -13.23 -26.74 -24.74
CA ALA A 775 -11.92 -27.34 -25.00
C ALA A 775 -10.81 -26.40 -25.53
N LEU A 776 -11.02 -25.08 -25.63
CA LEU A 776 -10.08 -24.15 -26.29
C LEU A 776 -9.33 -23.17 -25.37
N ASN A 777 -9.08 -23.53 -24.11
CA ASN A 777 -8.40 -22.64 -23.16
C ASN A 777 -6.85 -22.75 -23.09
N ASP A 778 -6.19 -23.56 -23.93
CA ASP A 778 -4.73 -23.73 -23.88
C ASP A 778 -4.03 -23.62 -25.26
N ALA A 779 -4.23 -22.50 -25.97
CA ALA A 779 -3.38 -22.18 -27.13
C ALA A 779 -2.97 -20.70 -27.15
N ASN A 780 -1.69 -20.45 -26.93
CA ASN A 780 -1.02 -19.17 -27.20
C ASN A 780 -1.17 -18.81 -28.68
N PHE A 781 -2.02 -17.82 -28.99
CA PHE A 781 -2.04 -17.19 -30.30
C PHE A 781 -1.01 -16.07 -30.34
N VAL A 782 0.11 -16.31 -31.04
CA VAL A 782 1.01 -15.26 -31.51
C VAL A 782 0.44 -14.76 -32.83
N LEU A 783 0.02 -13.49 -32.89
CA LEU A 783 -0.34 -12.84 -34.14
C LEU A 783 0.94 -12.40 -34.89
N PRO A 784 1.02 -12.56 -36.22
CA PRO A 784 2.16 -12.09 -37.00
C PRO A 784 2.14 -10.57 -37.18
N ASP A 785 3.34 -9.97 -37.26
CA ASP A 785 3.61 -8.53 -37.27
C ASP A 785 3.11 -7.73 -38.50
N ASP A 786 2.40 -8.36 -39.45
CA ASP A 786 2.12 -7.75 -40.77
C ASP A 786 0.62 -7.54 -41.12
N ALA A 787 -0.29 -7.56 -40.14
CA ALA A 787 -1.72 -7.39 -40.41
C ALA A 787 -2.14 -5.92 -40.61
N CYS A 788 -2.14 -5.44 -41.86
CA CYS A 788 -2.82 -4.19 -42.25
C CYS A 788 -4.34 -4.39 -42.35
N TYR A 789 -5.11 -3.62 -41.58
CA TYR A 789 -6.57 -3.59 -41.67
C TYR A 789 -7.03 -2.57 -42.73
N LEU A 790 -7.85 -3.02 -43.68
CA LEU A 790 -8.61 -2.17 -44.59
C LEU A 790 -9.82 -1.57 -43.86
N LEU A 791 -9.91 -0.24 -43.82
CA LEU A 791 -11.17 0.47 -43.56
C LEU A 791 -11.73 1.03 -44.88
N PRO A 792 -13.05 0.99 -45.10
CA PRO A 792 -13.64 1.48 -46.33
C PRO A 792 -13.93 2.98 -46.19
N THR A 793 -13.08 3.83 -46.78
CA THR A 793 -13.50 5.17 -47.23
C THR A 793 -12.78 5.54 -48.52
N GLU A 794 -13.54 6.08 -49.46
CA GLU A 794 -13.08 6.64 -50.73
C GLU A 794 -12.04 7.75 -50.52
N ASP A 795 -11.06 7.74 -51.44
CA ASP A 795 -10.10 8.80 -51.75
C ASP A 795 -8.88 9.05 -50.84
N GLN A 796 -7.75 8.53 -51.38
CA GLN A 796 -6.37 9.07 -51.40
C GLN A 796 -5.25 8.36 -50.62
N VAL A 797 -4.43 7.67 -51.43
CA VAL A 797 -2.95 7.51 -51.45
C VAL A 797 -2.24 7.06 -50.17
N MET A 798 -1.89 5.77 -50.17
CA MET A 798 -0.96 5.10 -49.26
C MET A 798 0.48 5.65 -49.33
N ALA A 799 1.09 5.84 -48.15
CA ALA A 799 2.51 5.61 -47.94
C ALA A 799 2.70 4.89 -46.58
N CYS A 800 3.01 3.59 -46.63
CA CYS A 800 3.36 2.80 -45.46
C CYS A 800 4.82 3.02 -45.06
N ARG A 801 5.09 3.01 -43.75
CA ARG A 801 6.36 2.60 -43.18
C ARG A 801 6.12 1.67 -42.01
#